data_AF-A0A5N6RQG9-F1
#
_entry.id   AF-A0A5N6RQG9-F1
#
_cell.length_a   1.000
_cell.length_b   1.000
_cell.length_c   1.000
_cell.angle_alpha   90.00
_cell.angle_beta   90.00
_cell.angle_gamma   90.00
#
_symmetry.space_group_name_H-M   'P 1'
#
loop_
_entity.id
_entity.type
_entity.pdbx_description
1 polymer ?
#
loop_
_entity_poly.entity_id
_entity_poly.type
_entity_poly.pdbx_seq_one_letter_code
_entity_poly.pdbx_strand_id
1 'polypeptide(L)'
;MEILWLLLYSLVVLLKAFVFVHGGGNSNITYDGRSLIINGHHKILFSGSIHYPRSTPELTLALSCTLAMACLQFHMQRFAKNIVDMMKSERLYASQGGPIILSQIENEYKLVEAAFHEKGPPYVRWAADMAVGLQTGVPWSMCKQDDAPDPVINSCNGMRCGETFAGPNSPNKPALWTENWTSFYQTYGEETLMRSAAHIAFHVALFIAKKGSYVNYYMYHGGTNFGRTASAYVIPSYYDQAPLDEYGLIRQPKWGHLKELHAAIKLSSSPLLSGVQTTFSLGEMQQAYVFSKSGECAAFLVNNESRDVHVLFQNFLYELPQNSISILPDCKTVVFNTAKVSTQHNTRSVIQRQKFDSIEKWEEHKEVIPDFHKTSLRAKKLLEQMNTTKDTSDYLWYTFRFQHDSPSAQSVLNVASSGHVLHAFLNGGSAHGSHQHKTFTLKNTLRLRNGTNFISLLSVMVGLPDSGAFLEHRVAGVRRVRVQGKDFSNHPWGYQVGLLGEKQQIYTDLGSRQIKWSRFRRSTHQRPTWYKTTFDEPAGTDPVALNLGSMGKGEAWVNGHSIGRYWVSYHTSKGNPSQTWYNVPRSFLKPKGNLLVLLEEERGYPLGIFLDTISITKVCGLVSGSYLPSVTSWRRQEGTGNIFQKKPGRRPKLQLHCPPKRIISKILFVSFGTPSGDCESYDIGRCHSSNSRDIVEKACLGKNTCSLTVSSHTFGGDWCPDFPKALLVDAQCS
;
A
#
# COMPACT_ATOMS: atom_id res chain seq x y z
N MET A 1 0.29 -23.32 20.67
CA MET A 1 -0.20 -22.28 21.60
C MET A 1 0.93 -21.31 21.98
N GLU A 2 2.13 -21.81 22.31
CA GLU A 2 3.30 -20.98 22.69
C GLU A 2 3.71 -19.95 21.62
N ILE A 3 3.62 -20.30 20.33
CA ILE A 3 3.87 -19.37 19.22
C ILE A 3 3.01 -18.10 19.35
N LEU A 4 1.75 -18.21 19.76
CA LEU A 4 0.87 -17.06 19.99
C LEU A 4 1.40 -16.15 21.11
N TRP A 5 1.95 -16.73 22.18
CA TRP A 5 2.55 -15.97 23.28
C TRP A 5 3.80 -15.19 22.84
N LEU A 6 4.71 -15.84 22.11
CA LEU A 6 5.94 -15.20 21.60
C LEU A 6 5.63 -14.07 20.62
N LEU A 7 4.70 -14.28 19.69
CA LEU A 7 4.26 -13.27 18.71
C LEU A 7 3.66 -12.02 19.37
N LEU A 8 2.84 -12.21 20.41
CA LEU A 8 2.14 -11.13 21.07
C LEU A 8 3.04 -10.36 22.04
N TYR A 9 4.02 -11.01 22.67
CA TYR A 9 5.08 -10.33 23.41
C TYR A 9 5.90 -9.38 22.51
N SER A 10 6.14 -9.74 21.24
CA SER A 10 6.77 -8.85 20.27
C SER A 10 5.94 -7.59 19.97
N LEU A 11 4.61 -7.71 19.80
CA LEU A 11 3.71 -6.57 19.58
C LEU A 11 3.78 -5.57 20.74
N VAL A 12 3.83 -6.08 21.96
CA VAL A 12 3.97 -5.29 23.20
C VAL A 12 5.30 -4.55 23.26
N VAL A 13 6.41 -5.24 22.97
CA VAL A 13 7.75 -4.63 22.92
C VAL A 13 7.81 -3.52 21.86
N LEU A 14 7.20 -3.73 20.69
CA LEU A 14 7.13 -2.76 19.61
C LEU A 14 6.34 -1.50 19.96
N LEU A 15 5.17 -1.63 20.59
CA LEU A 15 4.40 -0.48 21.05
C LEU A 15 5.09 0.30 22.19
N LYS A 16 5.94 -0.37 22.99
CA LYS A 16 6.81 0.29 23.98
C LYS A 16 8.03 0.96 23.33
N ALA A 17 8.56 0.41 22.24
CA ALA A 17 9.73 0.94 21.54
C ALA A 17 9.43 2.19 20.68
N PHE A 18 8.27 2.24 20.02
CA PHE A 18 7.89 3.37 19.15
C PHE A 18 7.31 4.59 19.92
N VAL A 19 7.06 4.48 21.23
CA VAL A 19 6.26 5.47 21.98
C VAL A 19 7.04 6.02 23.19
N PHE A 20 8.00 6.92 22.91
CA PHE A 20 8.57 7.81 23.93
C PHE A 20 7.61 8.95 24.30
N VAL A 21 6.43 8.61 24.83
CA VAL A 21 5.51 9.58 25.45
C VAL A 21 5.87 9.72 26.93
N HIS A 22 6.64 10.75 27.26
CA HIS A 22 6.80 11.20 28.65
C HIS A 22 5.49 11.86 29.11
N GLY A 23 4.65 11.11 29.82
CA GLY A 23 3.34 11.56 30.28
C GLY A 23 2.64 10.53 31.15
N GLY A 24 3.17 10.25 32.34
CA GLY A 24 2.68 9.20 33.24
C GLY A 24 1.36 9.53 33.94
N GLY A 25 0.26 9.62 33.20
CA GLY A 25 -1.08 9.82 33.73
C GLY A 25 -2.18 9.25 32.82
N ASN A 26 -3.23 8.70 33.42
CA ASN A 26 -4.39 8.18 32.70
C ASN A 26 -5.02 9.30 31.85
N SER A 27 -5.10 9.09 30.54
CA SER A 27 -5.62 10.09 29.62
C SER A 27 -7.10 9.86 29.33
N ASN A 28 -7.92 10.89 29.56
CA ASN A 28 -9.35 10.85 29.27
C ASN A 28 -9.59 11.15 27.78
N ILE A 29 -10.21 10.21 27.07
CA ILE A 29 -10.54 10.34 25.64
C ILE A 29 -12.05 10.31 25.47
N THR A 30 -12.61 11.43 25.04
CA THR A 30 -14.04 11.58 24.71
C THR A 30 -14.18 12.22 23.33
N TYR A 31 -15.40 12.58 22.94
CA TYR A 31 -15.68 13.31 21.70
C TYR A 31 -16.92 14.19 21.85
N ASP A 32 -17.10 15.09 20.89
CA ASP A 32 -18.33 15.85 20.70
C ASP A 32 -18.63 16.02 19.19
N GLY A 33 -19.60 16.87 18.84
CA GLY A 33 -19.91 17.23 17.45
C GLY A 33 -18.77 17.92 16.69
N ARG A 34 -17.69 18.33 17.37
CA ARG A 34 -16.51 18.93 16.73
C ARG A 34 -15.40 17.92 16.51
N SER A 35 -14.90 17.24 17.54
CA SER A 35 -13.72 16.37 17.42
C SER A 35 -13.54 15.36 18.56
N LEU A 36 -12.53 14.49 18.42
CA LEU A 36 -12.00 13.77 19.57
C LEU A 36 -11.34 14.75 20.55
N ILE A 37 -11.69 14.59 21.82
CA ILE A 37 -11.20 15.38 22.94
C ILE A 37 -10.21 14.51 23.71
N ILE A 38 -8.95 14.96 23.79
CA ILE A 38 -7.86 14.26 24.47
C ILE A 38 -7.41 15.12 25.63
N ASN A 39 -7.61 14.63 26.85
CA ASN A 39 -7.30 15.32 28.12
C ASN A 39 -7.96 16.69 28.21
N GLY A 40 -9.29 16.75 27.96
CA GLY A 40 -10.07 17.98 27.99
C GLY A 40 -9.84 18.93 26.79
N HIS A 41 -8.97 18.56 25.84
CA HIS A 41 -8.64 19.40 24.69
C HIS A 41 -9.07 18.75 23.38
N HIS A 42 -9.96 19.40 22.63
CA HIS A 42 -10.24 19.10 21.22
C HIS A 42 -8.95 18.98 20.39
N LYS A 43 -8.90 18.02 19.47
CA LYS A 43 -7.77 17.84 18.53
C LYS A 43 -8.25 17.86 17.08
N ILE A 44 -7.36 18.25 16.17
CA ILE A 44 -7.41 17.81 14.76
C ILE A 44 -6.28 16.80 14.61
N LEU A 45 -6.61 15.62 14.08
CA LEU A 45 -5.72 14.47 14.06
C LEU A 45 -5.41 14.05 12.63
N PHE A 46 -4.13 14.00 12.30
CA PHE A 46 -3.62 13.35 11.09
C PHE A 46 -3.00 12.01 11.51
N SER A 47 -3.47 10.94 10.89
CA SER A 47 -3.05 9.56 11.15
C SER A 47 -2.56 8.93 9.84
N GLY A 48 -1.84 7.81 9.93
CA GLY A 48 -1.41 7.05 8.77
C GLY A 48 -1.45 5.56 9.01
N SER A 49 -2.10 4.80 8.12
CA SER A 49 -2.08 3.34 8.19
C SER A 49 -0.68 2.81 7.90
N ILE A 50 -0.19 1.98 8.81
CA ILE A 50 0.98 1.12 8.64
C ILE A 50 0.53 -0.29 9.04
N HIS A 51 0.51 -1.22 8.10
CA HIS A 51 0.02 -2.57 8.37
C HIS A 51 1.16 -3.46 8.82
N TYR A 52 1.23 -3.66 10.14
CA TYR A 52 2.23 -4.47 10.82
C TYR A 52 2.64 -5.81 10.14
N PRO A 53 1.78 -6.68 9.56
CA PRO A 53 2.24 -7.87 8.81
C PRO A 53 3.08 -7.59 7.55
N ARG A 54 3.02 -6.37 7.01
CA ARG A 54 3.64 -5.98 5.73
C ARG A 54 5.04 -5.38 5.88
N SER A 55 5.59 -5.49 7.08
CA SER A 55 6.93 -5.07 7.47
C SER A 55 7.61 -6.19 8.28
N THR A 56 8.92 -6.12 8.48
CA THR A 56 9.66 -7.01 9.38
C THR A 56 9.62 -6.47 10.82
N PRO A 57 10.01 -7.22 11.87
CA PRO A 57 9.76 -6.77 13.25
C PRO A 57 10.58 -5.54 13.68
N GLU A 58 11.54 -5.08 12.87
CA GLU A 58 12.19 -3.76 13.00
C GLU A 58 11.24 -2.59 12.61
N LEU A 59 10.12 -2.92 11.96
CA LEU A 59 9.01 -2.06 11.53
C LEU A 59 7.61 -2.68 11.85
N THR A 60 7.50 -3.59 12.84
CA THR A 60 6.26 -4.30 13.31
C THR A 60 5.83 -5.57 12.52
N LEU A 61 4.93 -6.43 13.07
CA LEU A 61 4.53 -7.77 12.53
C LEU A 61 3.13 -8.28 13.06
N ALA A 62 2.33 -9.07 12.31
CA ALA A 62 1.05 -9.69 12.78
C ALA A 62 0.50 -10.93 11.98
N LEU A 63 -0.65 -11.50 12.42
CA LEU A 63 -1.32 -12.75 11.94
C LEU A 63 -2.89 -12.74 12.10
N SER A 64 -3.62 -13.79 11.65
CA SER A 64 -5.11 -13.87 11.57
C SER A 64 -5.74 -15.29 11.74
N CYS A 65 -7.08 -15.41 11.91
CA CYS A 65 -7.92 -16.63 11.65
C CYS A 65 -9.47 -16.34 11.68
N THR A 66 -10.35 -17.35 11.50
CA THR A 66 -11.81 -17.23 11.16
C THR A 66 -12.77 -18.15 12.01
N LEU A 67 -14.09 -18.41 11.82
CA LEU A 67 -15.19 -18.13 10.83
C LEU A 67 -16.62 -18.41 11.47
N ALA A 68 -17.70 -18.39 10.66
CA ALA A 68 -18.99 -19.13 10.75
C ALA A 68 -20.17 -18.66 11.67
N MET A 69 -20.93 -17.63 11.25
CA MET A 69 -22.16 -17.01 11.83
C MET A 69 -22.47 -17.18 13.35
N ALA A 70 -23.12 -18.26 13.81
CA ALA A 70 -23.36 -18.43 15.25
C ALA A 70 -22.05 -18.63 16.04
N CYS A 71 -21.11 -19.37 15.43
CA CYS A 71 -19.72 -19.40 15.85
C CYS A 71 -18.97 -18.11 15.51
N LEU A 72 -19.38 -17.32 14.51
CA LEU A 72 -18.75 -16.03 14.17
C LEU A 72 -18.98 -15.02 15.28
N GLN A 73 -20.20 -14.81 15.78
CA GLN A 73 -20.43 -13.90 16.90
C GLN A 73 -19.58 -14.31 18.11
N PHE A 74 -19.57 -15.60 18.45
CA PHE A 74 -18.72 -16.15 19.51
C PHE A 74 -17.21 -15.99 19.24
N HIS A 75 -16.71 -16.28 18.03
CA HIS A 75 -15.29 -16.21 17.67
C HIS A 75 -14.80 -14.78 17.48
N MET A 76 -15.61 -13.89 16.92
CA MET A 76 -15.37 -12.46 16.80
C MET A 76 -15.34 -11.81 18.18
N GLN A 77 -16.32 -12.08 19.04
CA GLN A 77 -16.31 -11.62 20.43
C GLN A 77 -15.10 -12.16 21.19
N ARG A 78 -14.80 -13.46 21.07
CA ARG A 78 -13.61 -14.08 21.70
C ARG A 78 -12.30 -13.47 21.19
N PHE A 79 -12.17 -13.23 19.88
CA PHE A 79 -10.97 -12.63 19.31
C PHE A 79 -10.84 -11.15 19.70
N ALA A 80 -11.88 -10.35 19.52
CA ALA A 80 -11.92 -8.94 19.92
C ALA A 80 -11.63 -8.80 21.44
N LYS A 81 -12.26 -9.63 22.28
CA LYS A 81 -11.97 -9.67 23.72
C LYS A 81 -10.51 -10.04 24.00
N ASN A 82 -9.96 -11.08 23.37
CA ASN A 82 -8.56 -11.46 23.58
C ASN A 82 -7.58 -10.34 23.17
N ILE A 83 -7.87 -9.61 22.09
CA ILE A 83 -7.07 -8.44 21.68
C ILE A 83 -7.22 -7.30 22.69
N VAL A 84 -8.45 -6.94 23.09
CA VAL A 84 -8.68 -5.85 24.06
C VAL A 84 -8.11 -6.16 25.44
N ASP A 85 -8.29 -7.38 25.96
CA ASP A 85 -7.76 -7.80 27.26
C ASP A 85 -6.21 -7.76 27.27
N MET A 86 -5.56 -8.14 26.16
CA MET A 86 -4.11 -8.02 25.99
C MET A 86 -3.64 -6.55 25.87
N MET A 87 -4.34 -5.72 25.11
CA MET A 87 -4.05 -4.28 25.06
C MET A 87 -4.22 -3.66 26.46
N LYS A 88 -5.18 -4.15 27.25
CA LYS A 88 -5.41 -3.74 28.64
C LYS A 88 -4.34 -4.22 29.62
N SER A 89 -3.90 -5.48 29.55
CA SER A 89 -2.85 -5.98 30.46
C SER A 89 -1.55 -5.21 30.31
N GLU A 90 -1.29 -4.71 29.11
CA GLU A 90 -0.07 -3.98 28.75
C GLU A 90 -0.25 -2.45 28.75
N ARG A 91 -1.41 -1.98 29.24
CA ARG A 91 -1.76 -0.56 29.43
C ARG A 91 -1.68 0.28 28.15
N LEU A 92 -2.00 -0.32 27.01
CA LEU A 92 -1.83 0.27 25.68
C LEU A 92 -2.98 1.22 25.29
N TYR A 93 -4.11 1.21 26.00
CA TYR A 93 -5.14 2.24 25.86
C TYR A 93 -4.74 3.54 26.57
N ALA A 94 -5.10 4.69 25.97
CA ALA A 94 -4.82 6.01 26.54
C ALA A 94 -5.49 6.23 27.91
N SER A 95 -6.65 5.60 28.14
CA SER A 95 -7.31 5.47 29.45
C SER A 95 -6.39 4.90 30.56
N GLN A 96 -5.33 4.20 30.19
CA GLN A 96 -4.31 3.59 31.06
C GLN A 96 -2.91 4.20 30.89
N GLY A 97 -2.78 5.28 30.09
CA GLY A 97 -1.52 5.95 29.76
C GLY A 97 -0.87 5.53 28.43
N GLY A 98 -1.47 4.63 27.67
CA GLY A 98 -0.92 4.11 26.40
C GLY A 98 -1.27 4.92 25.14
N PRO A 99 -0.82 4.47 23.95
CA PRO A 99 -1.00 5.21 22.68
C PRO A 99 -2.37 5.05 22.01
N ILE A 100 -3.19 4.04 22.35
CA ILE A 100 -4.43 3.75 21.62
C ILE A 100 -5.55 4.71 22.07
N ILE A 101 -5.97 5.61 21.17
CA ILE A 101 -6.99 6.65 21.40
C ILE A 101 -8.34 6.40 20.71
N LEU A 102 -8.42 5.39 19.84
CA LEU A 102 -9.61 5.03 19.06
C LEU A 102 -9.52 3.53 18.73
N SER A 103 -10.65 2.85 18.59
CA SER A 103 -10.70 1.46 18.10
C SER A 103 -11.83 1.31 17.09
N GLN A 104 -11.66 0.46 16.08
CA GLN A 104 -12.69 0.17 15.09
C GLN A 104 -13.23 -1.24 15.28
N ILE A 105 -14.55 -1.41 15.21
CA ILE A 105 -15.20 -2.72 15.08
C ILE A 105 -15.80 -2.82 13.66
N GLU A 106 -15.78 -4.02 13.08
CA GLU A 106 -16.13 -4.25 11.67
C GLU A 106 -15.32 -3.42 10.65
N ASN A 107 -15.56 -3.63 9.35
CA ASN A 107 -14.97 -2.79 8.29
C ASN A 107 -15.87 -2.71 7.04
N GLU A 108 -16.41 -1.52 6.74
CA GLU A 108 -17.29 -1.23 5.60
C GLU A 108 -18.56 -2.09 5.48
N TYR A 109 -19.07 -2.61 6.61
CA TYR A 109 -20.14 -3.60 6.63
C TYR A 109 -21.43 -3.16 5.92
N LYS A 110 -21.76 -1.85 5.89
CA LYS A 110 -22.94 -1.33 5.15
C LYS A 110 -22.95 -1.68 3.67
N LEU A 111 -21.78 -1.88 3.06
CA LEU A 111 -21.64 -2.29 1.66
C LEU A 111 -22.11 -3.74 1.40
N VAL A 112 -22.21 -4.57 2.44
CA VAL A 112 -22.66 -5.96 2.36
C VAL A 112 -23.91 -6.26 3.18
N GLU A 113 -24.25 -5.42 4.17
CA GLU A 113 -25.39 -5.57 5.08
C GLU A 113 -26.72 -5.88 4.37
N ALA A 114 -27.01 -5.18 3.26
CA ALA A 114 -28.25 -5.36 2.50
C ALA A 114 -28.43 -6.79 1.94
N ALA A 115 -27.33 -7.52 1.71
CA ALA A 115 -27.37 -8.92 1.28
C ALA A 115 -27.75 -9.88 2.43
N PHE A 116 -27.67 -9.46 3.68
CA PHE A 116 -28.09 -10.22 4.86
C PHE A 116 -29.52 -9.89 5.32
N HIS A 117 -30.23 -9.02 4.59
CA HIS A 117 -31.63 -8.66 4.80
C HIS A 117 -31.93 -8.32 6.28
N GLU A 118 -32.96 -8.92 6.88
CA GLU A 118 -33.38 -8.67 8.27
C GLU A 118 -32.32 -9.01 9.33
N LYS A 119 -31.24 -9.71 8.97
CA LYS A 119 -30.15 -10.12 9.89
C LYS A 119 -29.00 -9.12 9.92
N GLY A 120 -28.88 -8.23 8.93
CA GLY A 120 -27.83 -7.22 8.86
C GLY A 120 -27.91 -6.18 10.00
N PRO A 121 -29.01 -5.42 10.14
CA PRO A 121 -29.12 -4.39 11.19
C PRO A 121 -29.01 -4.92 12.64
N PRO A 122 -29.57 -6.10 13.00
CA PRO A 122 -29.34 -6.69 14.32
C PRO A 122 -27.87 -7.06 14.58
N TYR A 123 -27.14 -7.52 13.55
CA TYR A 123 -25.70 -7.80 13.68
C TYR A 123 -24.88 -6.52 13.91
N VAL A 124 -25.19 -5.43 13.20
CA VAL A 124 -24.55 -4.11 13.40
C VAL A 124 -24.69 -3.63 14.84
N ARG A 125 -25.90 -3.73 15.42
CA ARG A 125 -26.16 -3.39 16.82
C ARG A 125 -25.36 -4.28 17.77
N TRP A 126 -25.46 -5.60 17.61
CA TRP A 126 -24.70 -6.55 18.42
C TRP A 126 -23.18 -6.30 18.37
N ALA A 127 -22.61 -5.98 17.20
CA ALA A 127 -21.18 -5.75 17.05
C ALA A 127 -20.72 -4.48 17.79
N ALA A 128 -21.53 -3.41 17.72
CA ALA A 128 -21.31 -2.18 18.46
C ALA A 128 -21.45 -2.39 19.98
N ASP A 129 -22.55 -3.00 20.44
CA ASP A 129 -22.82 -3.29 21.85
C ASP A 129 -21.72 -4.17 22.47
N MET A 130 -21.28 -5.20 21.72
CA MET A 130 -20.19 -6.09 22.12
C MET A 130 -18.87 -5.32 22.29
N ALA A 131 -18.49 -4.49 21.31
CA ALA A 131 -17.24 -3.74 21.35
C ALA A 131 -17.21 -2.67 22.46
N VAL A 132 -18.31 -1.91 22.63
CA VAL A 132 -18.48 -0.95 23.72
C VAL A 132 -18.47 -1.66 25.07
N GLY A 133 -19.11 -2.83 25.18
CA GLY A 133 -19.10 -3.71 26.34
C GLY A 133 -17.72 -4.25 26.75
N LEU A 134 -16.70 -4.19 25.87
CA LEU A 134 -15.32 -4.50 26.24
C LEU A 134 -14.64 -3.39 27.07
N GLN A 135 -15.29 -2.23 27.26
CA GLN A 135 -14.88 -1.15 28.18
C GLN A 135 -13.42 -0.72 28.03
N THR A 136 -13.00 -0.37 26.81
CA THR A 136 -11.63 0.11 26.49
C THR A 136 -11.26 1.44 27.18
N GLY A 137 -12.26 2.25 27.53
CA GLY A 137 -12.07 3.61 28.02
C GLY A 137 -11.66 4.61 26.94
N VAL A 138 -11.81 4.24 25.66
CA VAL A 138 -11.62 5.13 24.50
C VAL A 138 -12.75 4.92 23.49
N PRO A 139 -13.06 5.89 22.61
CA PRO A 139 -14.14 5.77 21.64
C PRO A 139 -13.99 4.60 20.67
N TRP A 140 -15.13 4.16 20.12
CA TRP A 140 -15.21 3.19 19.03
C TRP A 140 -15.74 3.83 17.75
N SER A 141 -15.31 3.33 16.59
CA SER A 141 -15.84 3.72 15.28
C SER A 141 -16.23 2.52 14.40
N MET A 142 -17.04 2.79 13.37
CA MET A 142 -17.36 1.87 12.26
C MET A 142 -17.25 2.64 10.94
N CYS A 143 -16.40 2.17 10.02
CA CYS A 143 -16.21 2.83 8.73
C CYS A 143 -17.29 2.40 7.72
N LYS A 144 -17.78 3.37 6.92
CA LYS A 144 -18.98 3.25 6.05
C LYS A 144 -20.11 2.50 6.75
N GLN A 145 -20.62 3.04 7.85
CA GLN A 145 -21.75 2.48 8.60
C GLN A 145 -22.65 3.62 9.10
N ASP A 146 -23.48 4.18 8.23
CA ASP A 146 -24.22 5.42 8.52
C ASP A 146 -25.31 5.27 9.59
N ASP A 147 -25.65 4.05 9.99
CA ASP A 147 -26.50 3.72 11.13
C ASP A 147 -25.76 3.04 12.30
N ALA A 148 -24.44 3.27 12.43
CA ALA A 148 -23.69 2.88 13.61
C ALA A 148 -24.32 3.50 14.88
N PRO A 149 -24.77 2.67 15.86
CA PRO A 149 -25.52 3.15 17.01
C PRO A 149 -24.62 3.88 18.01
N ASP A 150 -25.19 4.77 18.82
CA ASP A 150 -24.46 5.46 19.87
C ASP A 150 -23.93 4.47 20.93
N PRO A 151 -22.71 4.63 21.46
CA PRO A 151 -21.76 5.74 21.26
C PRO A 151 -20.76 5.55 20.09
N VAL A 152 -20.99 4.62 19.15
CA VAL A 152 -20.05 4.31 18.07
C VAL A 152 -20.10 5.37 16.96
N ILE A 153 -18.93 5.85 16.53
CA ILE A 153 -18.80 6.94 15.53
C ILE A 153 -18.78 6.35 14.12
N ASN A 154 -19.69 6.77 13.23
CA ASN A 154 -19.60 6.44 11.81
C ASN A 154 -18.48 7.26 11.13
N SER A 155 -17.68 6.62 10.28
CA SER A 155 -16.55 7.27 9.61
C SER A 155 -16.51 7.01 8.09
N CYS A 156 -15.92 7.94 7.35
CA CYS A 156 -15.83 7.86 5.90
C CYS A 156 -14.56 7.15 5.43
N ASN A 157 -14.68 6.39 4.34
CA ASN A 157 -13.57 5.78 3.59
C ASN A 157 -13.71 6.11 2.09
N GLY A 158 -12.58 6.33 1.42
CA GLY A 158 -12.53 6.63 -0.01
C GLY A 158 -11.46 7.66 -0.36
N MET A 159 -11.43 8.11 -1.63
CA MET A 159 -10.51 9.19 -2.05
C MET A 159 -11.04 10.60 -1.75
N ARG A 160 -12.36 10.78 -1.63
CA ARG A 160 -13.02 12.09 -1.77
C ARG A 160 -14.02 12.44 -0.66
N CYS A 161 -13.76 12.03 0.59
CA CYS A 161 -14.71 12.28 1.69
C CYS A 161 -15.00 13.76 1.99
N GLY A 162 -14.16 14.71 1.52
CA GLY A 162 -14.49 16.14 1.53
C GLY A 162 -15.65 16.52 0.58
N GLU A 163 -15.97 15.66 -0.39
CA GLU A 163 -17.15 15.76 -1.27
C GLU A 163 -18.23 14.75 -0.87
N THR A 164 -17.84 13.49 -0.63
CA THR A 164 -18.76 12.34 -0.60
C THR A 164 -19.27 11.94 0.79
N PHE A 165 -18.77 12.54 1.88
CA PHE A 165 -19.29 12.26 3.21
C PHE A 165 -20.46 13.19 3.54
N ALA A 166 -21.64 12.60 3.79
CA ALA A 166 -22.81 13.36 4.24
C ALA A 166 -22.61 13.99 5.63
N GLY A 167 -21.84 13.30 6.50
CA GLY A 167 -21.51 13.74 7.84
C GLY A 167 -21.63 12.63 8.89
N PRO A 168 -21.30 12.93 10.16
CA PRO A 168 -21.60 12.04 11.27
C PRO A 168 -23.11 11.85 11.43
N ASN A 169 -23.55 10.65 11.84
CA ASN A 169 -24.96 10.28 11.94
C ASN A 169 -25.68 10.81 13.19
N SER A 170 -24.99 11.61 14.01
CA SER A 170 -25.51 12.34 15.16
C SER A 170 -24.76 13.66 15.27
N PRO A 171 -25.43 14.79 15.60
CA PRO A 171 -24.76 16.09 15.78
C PRO A 171 -23.77 16.11 16.95
N ASN A 172 -23.80 15.08 17.81
CA ASN A 172 -22.88 14.92 18.95
C ASN A 172 -21.64 14.09 18.61
N LYS A 173 -21.46 13.64 17.35
CA LYS A 173 -20.32 12.84 16.88
C LYS A 173 -19.41 13.65 15.95
N PRO A 174 -18.08 13.41 15.95
CA PRO A 174 -17.15 14.13 15.11
C PRO A 174 -17.05 13.54 13.69
N ALA A 175 -16.70 14.37 12.71
CA ALA A 175 -16.43 13.92 11.34
C ALA A 175 -15.05 13.25 11.22
N LEU A 176 -15.03 11.92 11.11
CA LEU A 176 -13.83 11.10 10.95
C LEU A 176 -13.68 10.55 9.51
N TRP A 177 -12.48 10.64 8.95
CA TRP A 177 -12.09 9.97 7.69
C TRP A 177 -11.05 8.88 8.01
N THR A 178 -11.50 7.63 8.06
CA THR A 178 -10.70 6.46 8.48
C THR A 178 -9.82 5.88 7.37
N GLU A 179 -10.20 6.04 6.10
CA GLU A 179 -9.34 5.66 4.97
C GLU A 179 -9.34 6.71 3.86
N ASN A 180 -8.34 7.59 3.86
CA ASN A 180 -8.02 8.44 2.72
C ASN A 180 -7.10 7.70 1.77
N TRP A 181 -7.68 7.09 0.72
CA TRP A 181 -6.97 6.21 -0.21
C TRP A 181 -5.86 6.96 -0.98
N THR A 182 -4.60 6.78 -0.59
CA THR A 182 -3.42 7.49 -1.14
C THR A 182 -2.97 6.99 -2.51
N SER A 183 -3.53 5.85 -2.92
CA SER A 183 -3.34 5.05 -4.13
C SER A 183 -4.55 4.10 -4.21
N PHE A 184 -4.44 3.03 -5.00
CA PHE A 184 -5.14 1.77 -4.73
C PHE A 184 -4.12 0.63 -4.54
N TYR A 185 -4.58 -0.57 -4.16
CA TYR A 185 -3.77 -1.79 -4.28
C TYR A 185 -3.69 -2.23 -5.74
N GLN A 186 -2.68 -3.02 -6.10
CA GLN A 186 -2.48 -3.54 -7.45
C GLN A 186 -2.65 -5.07 -7.47
N THR A 187 -3.18 -5.61 -8.56
CA THR A 187 -3.30 -7.06 -8.78
C THR A 187 -2.52 -7.49 -10.02
N TYR A 188 -2.18 -8.78 -10.12
CA TYR A 188 -1.45 -9.29 -11.28
C TYR A 188 -2.26 -9.11 -12.57
N GLY A 189 -1.63 -8.51 -13.59
CA GLY A 189 -2.27 -8.10 -14.85
C GLY A 189 -2.81 -6.67 -14.86
N GLU A 190 -2.88 -5.98 -13.71
CA GLU A 190 -3.38 -4.60 -13.62
C GLU A 190 -2.24 -3.57 -13.52
N GLU A 191 -2.53 -2.36 -14.01
CA GLU A 191 -1.64 -1.19 -13.98
C GLU A 191 -1.72 -0.45 -12.63
N THR A 192 -0.65 0.25 -12.23
CA THR A 192 -0.60 1.02 -10.98
C THR A 192 -1.45 2.30 -11.04
N LEU A 193 -2.45 2.43 -10.16
CA LEU A 193 -3.27 3.66 -10.08
C LEU A 193 -2.54 4.80 -9.34
N MET A 194 -2.12 5.81 -10.09
CA MET A 194 -1.46 7.00 -9.54
C MET A 194 -2.46 8.02 -8.98
N ARG A 195 -2.26 8.46 -7.73
CA ARG A 195 -2.96 9.63 -7.14
C ARG A 195 -1.95 10.72 -6.76
N SER A 196 -2.13 11.93 -7.29
CA SER A 196 -1.20 13.05 -7.11
C SER A 196 -1.23 13.65 -5.70
N ALA A 197 -0.13 14.30 -5.30
CA ALA A 197 -0.02 14.99 -4.02
C ALA A 197 -1.08 16.10 -3.87
N ALA A 198 -1.29 16.90 -4.92
CA ALA A 198 -2.27 17.97 -4.96
C ALA A 198 -3.71 17.46 -4.78
N HIS A 199 -4.07 16.36 -5.45
CA HIS A 199 -5.40 15.76 -5.33
C HIS A 199 -5.66 15.10 -3.95
N ILE A 200 -4.63 14.65 -3.23
CA ILE A 200 -4.78 14.26 -1.82
C ILE A 200 -4.94 15.51 -0.95
N ALA A 201 -4.13 16.54 -1.17
CA ALA A 201 -4.18 17.78 -0.40
C ALA A 201 -5.51 18.53 -0.53
N PHE A 202 -6.09 18.59 -1.74
CA PHE A 202 -7.39 19.19 -2.02
C PHE A 202 -8.50 18.59 -1.16
N HIS A 203 -8.75 17.27 -1.25
CA HIS A 203 -9.85 16.63 -0.52
C HIS A 203 -9.65 16.68 1.00
N VAL A 204 -8.40 16.66 1.49
CA VAL A 204 -8.10 16.81 2.92
C VAL A 204 -8.39 18.24 3.39
N ALA A 205 -7.98 19.26 2.64
CA ALA A 205 -8.31 20.65 2.95
C ALA A 205 -9.83 20.89 2.92
N LEU A 206 -10.54 20.33 1.94
CA LEU A 206 -12.01 20.41 1.82
C LEU A 206 -12.72 19.71 2.98
N PHE A 207 -12.27 18.52 3.36
CA PHE A 207 -12.82 17.77 4.49
C PHE A 207 -12.67 18.55 5.81
N ILE A 208 -11.48 19.08 6.09
CA ILE A 208 -11.24 19.90 7.29
C ILE A 208 -12.03 21.23 7.24
N ALA A 209 -12.15 21.85 6.07
CA ALA A 209 -13.00 23.02 5.87
C ALA A 209 -14.49 22.70 6.16
N LYS A 210 -14.98 21.49 5.87
CA LYS A 210 -16.33 21.02 6.23
C LYS A 210 -16.39 20.36 7.63
N LYS A 211 -15.70 20.96 8.62
CA LYS A 211 -15.61 20.48 10.02
C LYS A 211 -15.02 19.08 10.23
N GLY A 212 -14.34 18.49 9.25
CA GLY A 212 -13.49 17.33 9.47
C GLY A 212 -12.52 17.54 10.64
N SER A 213 -12.25 16.49 11.42
CA SER A 213 -11.32 16.58 12.56
C SER A 213 -10.40 15.36 12.74
N TYR A 214 -10.60 14.28 12.00
CA TYR A 214 -9.66 13.15 11.91
C TYR A 214 -9.48 12.72 10.45
N VAL A 215 -8.25 12.58 9.99
CA VAL A 215 -7.91 12.09 8.65
C VAL A 215 -6.78 11.06 8.74
N ASN A 216 -7.07 9.82 8.37
CA ASN A 216 -6.08 8.74 8.29
C ASN A 216 -5.72 8.40 6.83
N TYR A 217 -4.42 8.43 6.51
CA TYR A 217 -3.92 8.09 5.18
C TYR A 217 -3.83 6.56 5.00
N TYR A 218 -4.61 6.01 4.08
CA TYR A 218 -4.61 4.59 3.75
C TYR A 218 -3.98 4.37 2.36
N MET A 219 -2.78 3.84 2.21
CA MET A 219 -1.76 3.60 3.22
C MET A 219 -0.87 4.83 3.44
N TYR A 220 -0.21 4.92 4.59
CA TYR A 220 0.90 5.84 4.83
C TYR A 220 2.25 5.17 4.55
N HIS A 221 2.41 3.93 5.02
CA HIS A 221 3.36 2.94 4.49
C HIS A 221 2.58 1.67 4.14
N GLY A 222 2.68 1.22 2.90
CA GLY A 222 1.95 0.04 2.44
C GLY A 222 2.67 -1.30 2.70
N GLY A 223 4.00 -1.32 2.51
CA GLY A 223 4.86 -2.49 2.72
C GLY A 223 4.69 -3.61 1.69
N THR A 224 5.06 -4.83 2.06
CA THR A 224 5.02 -6.02 1.19
C THR A 224 4.09 -7.10 1.76
N ASN A 225 3.25 -7.72 0.93
CA ASN A 225 2.54 -8.95 1.26
C ASN A 225 3.53 -10.14 1.25
N PHE A 226 4.30 -10.31 2.33
CA PHE A 226 5.19 -11.46 2.51
C PHE A 226 4.42 -12.78 2.62
N GLY A 227 5.06 -13.90 2.25
CA GLY A 227 4.42 -15.21 2.24
C GLY A 227 3.27 -15.33 1.24
N ARG A 228 2.28 -16.15 1.59
CA ARG A 228 1.18 -16.53 0.69
C ARG A 228 -0.24 -16.24 1.22
N THR A 229 -0.41 -15.81 2.47
CA THR A 229 -1.74 -15.61 3.11
C THR A 229 -2.35 -14.22 2.87
N ALA A 230 -2.17 -13.67 1.66
CA ALA A 230 -2.70 -12.38 1.23
C ALA A 230 -3.96 -12.53 0.36
N SER A 231 -4.64 -11.41 0.10
CA SER A 231 -5.85 -11.31 -0.74
C SER A 231 -5.67 -11.84 -2.17
N ALA A 232 -6.77 -12.31 -2.76
CA ALA A 232 -6.79 -12.91 -4.10
C ALA A 232 -6.22 -11.99 -5.19
N TYR A 233 -5.24 -12.49 -5.97
CA TYR A 233 -4.52 -11.80 -7.05
C TYR A 233 -3.72 -10.53 -6.66
N VAL A 234 -3.77 -10.06 -5.41
CA VAL A 234 -2.99 -8.88 -4.96
C VAL A 234 -1.49 -9.21 -4.97
N ILE A 235 -0.68 -8.32 -5.54
CA ILE A 235 0.77 -8.51 -5.66
C ILE A 235 1.49 -8.32 -4.30
N PRO A 236 2.75 -8.79 -4.14
CA PRO A 236 3.57 -8.47 -2.98
C PRO A 236 3.68 -6.97 -2.71
N SER A 237 4.00 -6.14 -3.70
CA SER A 237 4.13 -4.69 -3.52
C SER A 237 2.79 -4.04 -3.16
N TYR A 238 2.59 -3.72 -1.88
CA TYR A 238 1.32 -3.18 -1.40
C TYR A 238 1.41 -1.67 -1.26
N TYR A 239 0.57 -0.93 -1.99
CA TYR A 239 0.47 0.53 -1.90
C TYR A 239 1.83 1.27 -2.06
N ASP A 240 2.68 0.84 -2.98
CA ASP A 240 4.00 1.46 -3.25
C ASP A 240 3.95 2.99 -3.47
N GLN A 241 2.80 3.50 -3.96
CA GLN A 241 2.56 4.93 -4.19
C GLN A 241 2.17 5.71 -2.93
N ALA A 242 2.20 5.11 -1.74
CA ALA A 242 1.96 5.78 -0.47
C ALA A 242 3.05 6.84 -0.14
N PRO A 243 2.83 7.73 0.85
CA PRO A 243 3.84 8.69 1.32
C PRO A 243 5.19 8.08 1.73
N LEU A 244 5.19 6.83 2.21
CA LEU A 244 6.36 5.96 2.33
C LEU A 244 6.14 4.76 1.40
N ASP A 245 7.11 4.47 0.52
CA ASP A 245 7.00 3.42 -0.50
C ASP A 245 7.08 1.98 0.08
N GLU A 246 7.07 0.94 -0.77
CA GLU A 246 7.21 -0.47 -0.34
C GLU A 246 8.46 -0.70 0.55
N TYR A 247 9.53 0.06 0.31
CA TYR A 247 10.84 -0.07 0.96
C TYR A 247 11.00 0.90 2.14
N GLY A 248 9.94 1.63 2.51
CA GLY A 248 9.95 2.63 3.58
C GLY A 248 10.60 3.96 3.18
N LEU A 249 10.94 4.16 1.91
CA LEU A 249 11.56 5.40 1.42
C LEU A 249 10.51 6.50 1.29
N ILE A 250 10.87 7.73 1.67
CA ILE A 250 10.00 8.91 1.58
C ILE A 250 9.69 9.20 0.11
N ARG A 251 8.41 9.08 -0.29
CA ARG A 251 7.96 9.29 -1.67
C ARG A 251 7.55 10.75 -1.87
N GLN A 252 8.36 11.49 -2.64
CA GLN A 252 8.18 12.93 -2.86
C GLN A 252 7.57 13.22 -4.24
N PRO A 253 6.77 14.29 -4.41
CA PRO A 253 6.45 15.34 -3.43
C PRO A 253 5.34 14.95 -2.44
N LYS A 254 4.75 13.76 -2.55
CA LYS A 254 3.54 13.34 -1.81
C LYS A 254 3.69 13.50 -0.29
N TRP A 255 4.80 13.05 0.28
CA TRP A 255 5.03 13.17 1.72
C TRP A 255 5.18 14.63 2.18
N GLY A 256 6.04 15.42 1.51
CA GLY A 256 6.33 16.79 1.91
C GLY A 256 5.16 17.75 1.71
N HIS A 257 4.41 17.63 0.61
CA HIS A 257 3.25 18.48 0.35
C HIS A 257 2.13 18.26 1.38
N LEU A 258 1.93 17.01 1.82
CA LEU A 258 0.98 16.70 2.90
C LEU A 258 1.48 17.18 4.27
N LYS A 259 2.78 17.10 4.56
CA LYS A 259 3.39 17.72 5.76
C LYS A 259 3.17 19.23 5.81
N GLU A 260 3.34 19.95 4.70
CA GLU A 260 3.10 21.40 4.65
C GLU A 260 1.61 21.74 4.82
N LEU A 261 0.69 20.91 4.28
CA LEU A 261 -0.74 21.00 4.55
C LEU A 261 -1.06 20.80 6.05
N HIS A 262 -0.45 19.80 6.70
CA HIS A 262 -0.63 19.57 8.15
C HIS A 262 -0.17 20.77 8.97
N ALA A 263 0.96 21.38 8.59
CA ALA A 263 1.45 22.59 9.21
C ALA A 263 0.47 23.77 9.03
N ALA A 264 -0.14 23.93 7.84
CA ALA A 264 -1.10 25.00 7.57
C ALA A 264 -2.37 24.85 8.42
N ILE A 265 -2.89 23.63 8.50
CA ILE A 265 -4.08 23.32 9.33
C ILE A 265 -3.76 23.45 10.82
N LYS A 266 -2.53 23.12 11.25
CA LYS A 266 -2.07 23.33 12.63
C LYS A 266 -1.98 24.81 13.00
N LEU A 267 -1.59 25.70 12.09
CA LEU A 267 -1.64 27.16 12.30
C LEU A 267 -3.09 27.64 12.50
N SER A 268 -4.03 27.13 11.68
CA SER A 268 -5.47 27.46 11.75
C SER A 268 -6.23 26.81 12.92
N SER A 269 -5.57 26.05 13.80
CA SER A 269 -6.22 25.08 14.69
C SER A 269 -7.16 25.68 15.75
N SER A 270 -6.87 26.86 16.31
CA SER A 270 -7.73 27.47 17.35
C SER A 270 -9.09 27.93 16.81
N PRO A 271 -9.17 28.72 15.72
CA PRO A 271 -10.43 28.98 15.03
C PRO A 271 -11.11 27.69 14.53
N LEU A 272 -10.37 26.76 13.92
CA LEU A 272 -10.95 25.51 13.40
C LEU A 272 -11.64 24.66 14.46
N LEU A 273 -11.14 24.65 15.71
CA LEU A 273 -11.66 23.80 16.79
C LEU A 273 -12.68 24.48 17.70
N SER A 274 -12.72 25.82 17.72
CA SER A 274 -13.52 26.56 18.73
C SER A 274 -14.08 27.89 18.23
N GLY A 275 -14.05 28.14 16.92
CA GLY A 275 -14.71 29.26 16.27
C GLY A 275 -16.02 28.87 15.59
N VAL A 276 -16.88 29.85 15.39
CA VAL A 276 -18.11 29.70 14.59
C VAL A 276 -17.71 29.59 13.12
N GLN A 277 -18.29 28.62 12.41
CA GLN A 277 -18.11 28.51 10.98
C GLN A 277 -19.19 29.28 10.22
N THR A 278 -18.77 30.10 9.26
CA THR A 278 -19.62 30.70 8.22
C THR A 278 -19.11 30.30 6.83
N THR A 279 -20.02 30.32 5.85
CA THR A 279 -19.72 29.93 4.46
C THR A 279 -20.23 31.02 3.53
N PHE A 280 -19.40 31.42 2.57
CA PHE A 280 -19.73 32.46 1.58
C PHE A 280 -19.51 31.91 0.17
N SER A 281 -20.37 32.25 -0.79
CA SER A 281 -20.03 32.14 -2.21
C SER A 281 -19.01 33.23 -2.56
N LEU A 282 -18.06 32.89 -3.43
CA LEU A 282 -17.12 33.82 -4.06
C LEU A 282 -17.32 33.89 -5.59
N GLY A 283 -18.32 33.20 -6.10
CA GLY A 283 -18.53 32.85 -7.51
C GLY A 283 -19.37 31.58 -7.65
N GLU A 284 -19.58 31.11 -8.88
CA GLU A 284 -20.41 29.94 -9.19
C GLU A 284 -19.79 28.63 -8.67
N MET A 285 -18.46 28.49 -8.82
CA MET A 285 -17.69 27.31 -8.41
C MET A 285 -16.62 27.64 -7.37
N GLN A 286 -16.76 28.79 -6.68
CA GLN A 286 -15.83 29.28 -5.67
C GLN A 286 -16.53 29.57 -4.34
N GLN A 287 -15.88 29.20 -3.24
CA GLN A 287 -16.49 29.20 -1.91
C GLN A 287 -15.45 29.51 -0.83
N ALA A 288 -15.79 30.40 0.12
CA ALA A 288 -15.02 30.59 1.34
C ALA A 288 -15.69 29.85 2.50
N TYR A 289 -14.92 29.01 3.19
CA TYR A 289 -15.26 28.52 4.52
C TYR A 289 -14.42 29.30 5.55
N VAL A 290 -15.08 30.00 6.47
CA VAL A 290 -14.44 30.90 7.44
C VAL A 290 -14.78 30.44 8.86
N PHE A 291 -13.77 30.38 9.71
CA PHE A 291 -13.89 30.06 11.13
C PHE A 291 -13.44 31.26 11.94
N SER A 292 -14.31 31.82 12.79
CA SER A 292 -14.02 33.04 13.56
C SER A 292 -14.20 32.85 15.07
N LYS A 293 -13.29 33.42 15.87
CA LYS A 293 -13.26 33.30 17.32
C LYS A 293 -12.52 34.49 17.96
N SER A 294 -13.25 35.42 18.56
CA SER A 294 -12.71 36.44 19.50
C SER A 294 -11.38 37.10 19.08
N GLY A 295 -11.29 37.55 17.82
CA GLY A 295 -10.10 38.19 17.25
C GLY A 295 -9.21 37.27 16.39
N GLU A 296 -9.32 35.95 16.52
CA GLU A 296 -8.71 34.98 15.59
C GLU A 296 -9.69 34.61 14.46
N CYS A 297 -9.16 34.37 13.26
CA CYS A 297 -9.92 34.01 12.07
C CYS A 297 -9.09 33.10 11.16
N ALA A 298 -9.66 32.00 10.67
CA ALA A 298 -9.04 31.16 9.63
C ALA A 298 -9.99 30.92 8.45
N ALA A 299 -9.50 31.05 7.22
CA ALA A 299 -10.29 30.88 6.01
C ALA A 299 -9.69 29.84 5.04
N PHE A 300 -10.59 29.16 4.31
CA PHE A 300 -10.30 28.23 3.23
C PHE A 300 -11.03 28.73 1.99
N LEU A 301 -10.30 29.22 0.99
CA LEU A 301 -10.84 29.71 -0.27
C LEU A 301 -10.71 28.60 -1.32
N VAL A 302 -11.85 28.09 -1.78
CA VAL A 302 -11.98 26.93 -2.67
C VAL A 302 -12.26 27.38 -4.10
N ASN A 303 -11.61 26.76 -5.09
CA ASN A 303 -11.97 26.84 -6.50
C ASN A 303 -12.13 25.42 -7.07
N ASN A 304 -13.34 25.10 -7.54
CA ASN A 304 -13.67 23.81 -8.16
C ASN A 304 -13.60 23.84 -9.71
N GLU A 305 -13.23 24.98 -10.31
CA GLU A 305 -13.12 25.07 -11.77
C GLU A 305 -11.88 24.36 -12.34
N SER A 306 -11.97 23.99 -13.61
CA SER A 306 -10.86 23.52 -14.47
C SER A 306 -9.97 24.66 -15.03
N ARG A 307 -10.08 25.87 -14.46
CA ARG A 307 -9.22 27.02 -14.76
C ARG A 307 -8.87 27.80 -13.50
N ASP A 308 -7.80 28.58 -13.59
CA ASP A 308 -7.36 29.49 -12.54
C ASP A 308 -8.28 30.73 -12.53
N VAL A 309 -8.66 31.21 -11.34
CA VAL A 309 -9.64 32.29 -11.16
C VAL A 309 -9.14 33.33 -10.16
N HIS A 310 -9.68 34.54 -10.24
CA HIS A 310 -9.45 35.60 -9.25
C HIS A 310 -10.74 35.84 -8.46
N VAL A 311 -10.65 35.83 -7.13
CA VAL A 311 -11.79 36.05 -6.22
C VAL A 311 -11.53 37.23 -5.28
N LEU A 312 -12.58 37.95 -4.92
CA LEU A 312 -12.52 39.00 -3.90
C LEU A 312 -12.97 38.40 -2.54
N PHE A 313 -12.11 38.48 -1.52
CA PHE A 313 -12.43 38.04 -0.16
C PHE A 313 -11.92 39.06 0.85
N GLN A 314 -12.80 39.56 1.73
CA GLN A 314 -12.49 40.60 2.72
C GLN A 314 -11.75 41.83 2.12
N ASN A 315 -12.18 42.27 0.93
CA ASN A 315 -11.60 43.35 0.13
C ASN A 315 -10.16 43.11 -0.40
N PHE A 316 -9.64 41.89 -0.30
CA PHE A 316 -8.40 41.47 -0.95
C PHE A 316 -8.67 40.56 -2.15
N LEU A 317 -7.90 40.73 -3.22
CA LEU A 317 -7.96 39.90 -4.42
C LEU A 317 -7.03 38.69 -4.26
N TYR A 318 -7.55 37.48 -4.51
CA TYR A 318 -6.79 36.23 -4.44
C TYR A 318 -6.86 35.46 -5.75
N GLU A 319 -5.69 35.07 -6.26
CA GLU A 319 -5.55 34.06 -7.31
C GLU A 319 -5.77 32.66 -6.69
N LEU A 320 -6.74 31.91 -7.23
CA LEU A 320 -6.99 30.51 -6.90
C LEU A 320 -6.75 29.64 -8.15
N PRO A 321 -5.70 28.80 -8.18
CA PRO A 321 -5.53 27.81 -9.23
C PRO A 321 -6.74 26.87 -9.39
N GLN A 322 -6.86 26.24 -10.56
CA GLN A 322 -7.87 25.20 -10.82
C GLN A 322 -7.84 24.09 -9.78
N ASN A 323 -9.02 23.55 -9.44
CA ASN A 323 -9.20 22.44 -8.48
C ASN A 323 -8.33 22.57 -7.21
N SER A 324 -8.35 23.75 -6.58
CA SER A 324 -7.43 24.08 -5.48
C SER A 324 -8.11 24.77 -4.29
N ILE A 325 -7.46 24.68 -3.13
CA ILE A 325 -7.86 25.36 -1.90
C ILE A 325 -6.68 26.13 -1.34
N SER A 326 -6.88 27.42 -1.11
CA SER A 326 -5.94 28.33 -0.42
C SER A 326 -6.31 28.44 1.06
N ILE A 327 -5.32 28.27 1.95
CA ILE A 327 -5.50 28.31 3.42
C ILE A 327 -4.88 29.57 4.01
N LEU A 328 -5.69 30.32 4.75
CA LEU A 328 -5.36 31.62 5.37
C LEU A 328 -5.58 31.54 6.90
N PRO A 329 -4.57 31.24 7.74
CA PRO A 329 -4.70 31.07 9.19
C PRO A 329 -5.01 32.36 9.99
N ASP A 330 -5.08 33.50 9.29
CA ASP A 330 -5.36 34.86 9.77
C ASP A 330 -6.50 35.53 8.96
N CYS A 331 -7.16 34.76 8.07
CA CYS A 331 -8.10 35.24 7.04
C CYS A 331 -7.54 36.26 6.02
N LYS A 332 -6.22 36.49 5.96
CA LYS A 332 -5.60 37.53 5.10
C LYS A 332 -4.42 37.03 4.27
N THR A 333 -3.59 36.17 4.83
CA THR A 333 -2.33 35.70 4.28
C THR A 333 -2.43 34.23 3.88
N VAL A 334 -2.40 33.94 2.58
CA VAL A 334 -2.32 32.54 2.12
C VAL A 334 -0.95 31.96 2.52
N VAL A 335 -0.94 30.92 3.35
CA VAL A 335 0.30 30.20 3.73
C VAL A 335 0.50 28.93 2.92
N PHE A 336 -0.58 28.34 2.42
CA PHE A 336 -0.58 27.10 1.64
C PHE A 336 -1.69 27.12 0.58
N ASN A 337 -1.42 26.53 -0.58
CA ASN A 337 -2.44 26.20 -1.58
C ASN A 337 -2.23 24.76 -2.07
N THR A 338 -3.33 24.01 -2.22
CA THR A 338 -3.26 22.56 -2.50
C THR A 338 -2.67 22.20 -3.86
N ALA A 339 -2.70 23.10 -4.86
CA ALA A 339 -2.13 22.87 -6.19
C ALA A 339 -0.68 23.38 -6.33
N LYS A 340 -0.26 24.39 -5.55
CA LYS A 340 1.09 24.98 -5.61
C LYS A 340 2.13 24.12 -4.86
N VAL A 341 2.47 22.97 -5.44
CA VAL A 341 3.44 21.99 -4.88
C VAL A 341 4.86 22.54 -4.92
N SER A 342 5.36 23.05 -3.80
CA SER A 342 6.73 23.61 -3.67
C SER A 342 7.76 22.62 -3.09
N THR A 343 7.37 21.37 -2.83
CA THR A 343 8.27 20.31 -2.36
C THR A 343 9.05 19.73 -3.54
N GLN A 344 10.32 19.35 -3.33
CA GLN A 344 11.07 18.52 -4.28
C GLN A 344 10.30 17.26 -4.70
N HIS A 345 10.60 16.74 -5.89
CA HIS A 345 10.30 15.39 -6.33
C HIS A 345 11.54 14.49 -6.06
N ASN A 346 11.37 13.17 -6.09
CA ASN A 346 12.51 12.24 -6.08
C ASN A 346 12.28 11.04 -7.00
N THR A 347 13.36 10.57 -7.62
CA THR A 347 13.32 9.37 -8.47
C THR A 347 13.91 8.20 -7.71
N ARG A 348 13.11 7.15 -7.53
CA ARG A 348 13.61 5.85 -7.07
C ARG A 348 14.40 5.20 -8.21
N SER A 349 15.52 4.57 -7.86
CA SER A 349 16.44 3.94 -8.79
C SER A 349 16.90 2.60 -8.25
N VAL A 350 17.20 1.71 -9.19
CA VAL A 350 17.65 0.35 -8.94
C VAL A 350 19.15 0.31 -9.23
N ILE A 351 19.95 -0.07 -8.23
CA ILE A 351 21.40 -0.23 -8.38
C ILE A 351 21.70 -1.73 -8.33
N GLN A 352 22.10 -2.31 -9.46
CA GLN A 352 22.47 -3.72 -9.55
C GLN A 352 23.71 -3.99 -8.68
N ARG A 353 23.68 -5.04 -7.85
CA ARG A 353 24.79 -5.41 -6.96
C ARG A 353 25.40 -6.76 -7.29
N GLN A 354 24.57 -7.75 -7.59
CA GLN A 354 25.02 -9.08 -8.00
C GLN A 354 24.05 -9.65 -9.04
N LYS A 355 24.59 -10.26 -10.09
CA LYS A 355 23.85 -11.14 -10.98
C LYS A 355 24.13 -12.60 -10.59
N PHE A 356 23.14 -13.48 -10.70
CA PHE A 356 23.31 -14.89 -10.33
C PHE A 356 23.65 -15.78 -11.55
N ASP A 357 24.58 -15.36 -12.40
CA ASP A 357 24.86 -16.04 -13.68
C ASP A 357 25.89 -17.18 -13.62
N SER A 358 26.52 -17.43 -12.47
CA SER A 358 27.39 -18.60 -12.26
C SER A 358 26.58 -19.91 -12.26
N ILE A 359 26.58 -20.64 -13.38
CA ILE A 359 25.79 -21.88 -13.55
C ILE A 359 26.17 -22.98 -12.54
N GLU A 360 27.42 -22.98 -12.07
CA GLU A 360 27.97 -23.93 -11.10
C GLU A 360 27.42 -23.74 -9.68
N LYS A 361 26.91 -22.54 -9.35
CA LYS A 361 26.33 -22.22 -8.03
C LYS A 361 24.86 -22.61 -7.91
N TRP A 362 24.18 -22.86 -9.03
CA TRP A 362 22.76 -23.20 -9.02
C TRP A 362 22.54 -24.71 -8.96
N GLU A 363 21.64 -25.10 -8.05
CA GLU A 363 21.11 -26.46 -7.99
C GLU A 363 19.61 -26.48 -8.29
N GLU A 364 19.13 -27.52 -8.98
CA GLU A 364 17.73 -27.81 -9.29
C GLU A 364 17.22 -29.04 -8.51
N HIS A 365 15.96 -29.01 -8.09
CA HIS A 365 15.21 -30.17 -7.62
C HIS A 365 13.82 -30.17 -8.26
N LYS A 366 13.48 -31.21 -9.02
CA LYS A 366 12.23 -31.28 -9.79
C LYS A 366 11.12 -31.81 -8.91
N GLU A 367 10.01 -31.09 -8.83
CA GLU A 367 8.88 -31.51 -8.03
C GLU A 367 8.27 -32.81 -8.58
N VAL A 368 7.83 -33.68 -7.67
CA VAL A 368 7.31 -35.00 -8.02
C VAL A 368 5.85 -34.86 -8.42
N ILE A 369 5.57 -35.02 -9.71
CA ILE A 369 4.19 -35.09 -10.22
C ILE A 369 3.54 -36.38 -9.70
N PRO A 370 2.52 -36.31 -8.81
CA PRO A 370 1.87 -37.50 -8.28
C PRO A 370 0.96 -38.13 -9.33
N ASP A 371 0.78 -39.44 -9.24
CA ASP A 371 -0.19 -40.20 -10.04
C ASP A 371 -1.40 -40.64 -9.18
N PHE A 372 -2.39 -41.26 -9.83
CA PHE A 372 -3.61 -41.73 -9.18
C PHE A 372 -3.39 -42.85 -8.14
N HIS A 373 -2.23 -43.50 -8.11
CA HIS A 373 -1.92 -44.54 -7.12
C HIS A 373 -1.14 -43.97 -5.92
N LYS A 374 -0.21 -43.04 -6.15
CA LYS A 374 0.64 -42.42 -5.11
C LYS A 374 -0.06 -41.39 -4.22
N THR A 375 -1.16 -40.79 -4.67
CA THR A 375 -2.00 -39.91 -3.84
C THR A 375 -2.60 -40.70 -2.65
N SER A 376 -2.87 -40.07 -1.51
CA SER A 376 -3.49 -40.75 -0.34
C SER A 376 -5.00 -40.53 -0.25
N LEU A 377 -5.47 -39.28 -0.43
CA LEU A 377 -6.88 -38.92 -0.42
C LEU A 377 -7.58 -39.37 -1.73
N ARG A 378 -8.80 -39.91 -1.64
CA ARG A 378 -9.67 -40.25 -2.78
C ARG A 378 -11.08 -39.67 -2.63
N ALA A 379 -11.72 -39.37 -3.75
CA ALA A 379 -13.16 -39.12 -3.82
C ALA A 379 -13.76 -39.68 -5.12
N LYS A 380 -15.08 -39.91 -5.15
CA LYS A 380 -15.84 -40.34 -6.35
C LYS A 380 -16.34 -39.17 -7.22
N LYS A 381 -15.90 -37.95 -6.92
CA LYS A 381 -16.24 -36.69 -7.61
C LYS A 381 -15.18 -35.64 -7.35
N LEU A 382 -15.15 -34.58 -8.16
CA LEU A 382 -14.29 -33.42 -7.93
C LEU A 382 -14.52 -32.78 -6.54
N LEU A 383 -13.44 -32.61 -5.77
CA LEU A 383 -13.41 -31.82 -4.55
C LEU A 383 -13.12 -30.34 -4.85
N GLU A 384 -13.68 -29.46 -4.02
CA GLU A 384 -13.45 -28.02 -4.05
C GLU A 384 -12.13 -27.67 -3.35
N GLN A 385 -11.37 -26.70 -3.87
CA GLN A 385 -9.98 -26.49 -3.44
C GLN A 385 -9.85 -25.87 -2.04
N MET A 386 -10.58 -24.79 -1.73
CA MET A 386 -10.44 -24.08 -0.44
C MET A 386 -10.76 -25.00 0.75
N ASN A 387 -11.83 -25.78 0.63
CA ASN A 387 -12.27 -26.74 1.64
C ASN A 387 -11.32 -27.95 1.77
N THR A 388 -10.59 -28.29 0.71
CA THR A 388 -9.65 -29.43 0.69
C THR A 388 -8.26 -29.05 1.17
N THR A 389 -7.72 -27.89 0.78
CA THR A 389 -6.41 -27.42 1.26
C THR A 389 -6.47 -26.76 2.64
N LYS A 390 -7.63 -26.24 3.04
CA LYS A 390 -7.80 -25.39 4.23
C LYS A 390 -6.82 -24.20 4.27
N ASP A 391 -6.47 -23.71 3.08
CA ASP A 391 -5.42 -22.70 2.84
C ASP A 391 -4.02 -23.05 3.42
N THR A 392 -3.74 -24.33 3.70
CA THR A 392 -2.40 -24.76 4.17
C THR A 392 -1.34 -24.74 3.07
N SER A 393 -1.76 -24.66 1.81
CA SER A 393 -0.93 -24.50 0.62
C SER A 393 -1.79 -23.94 -0.52
N ASP A 394 -1.17 -23.24 -1.46
CA ASP A 394 -1.80 -22.83 -2.73
C ASP A 394 -2.13 -24.01 -3.64
N TYR A 395 -1.43 -25.13 -3.45
CA TYR A 395 -1.36 -26.23 -4.42
C TYR A 395 -2.31 -27.37 -4.06
N LEU A 396 -3.18 -27.74 -5.01
CA LEU A 396 -3.96 -28.97 -4.96
C LEU A 396 -3.79 -29.78 -6.25
N TRP A 397 -3.22 -30.98 -6.10
CA TRP A 397 -3.16 -31.96 -7.17
C TRP A 397 -4.50 -32.68 -7.32
N TYR A 398 -5.00 -32.69 -8.56
CA TYR A 398 -6.15 -33.48 -9.01
C TYR A 398 -5.62 -34.55 -9.97
N THR A 399 -5.69 -35.82 -9.58
CA THR A 399 -5.21 -36.96 -10.40
C THR A 399 -6.35 -37.92 -10.74
N PHE A 400 -6.39 -38.45 -11.96
CA PHE A 400 -7.29 -39.55 -12.32
C PHE A 400 -6.68 -40.48 -13.38
N ARG A 401 -7.30 -41.65 -13.54
CA ARG A 401 -6.95 -42.65 -14.55
C ARG A 401 -8.17 -43.11 -15.34
N PHE A 402 -7.99 -43.43 -16.61
CA PHE A 402 -9.03 -43.99 -17.48
C PHE A 402 -8.42 -44.91 -18.55
N GLN A 403 -9.20 -45.84 -19.09
CA GLN A 403 -8.80 -46.62 -20.27
C GLN A 403 -9.09 -45.83 -21.54
N HIS A 404 -8.23 -45.98 -22.54
CA HIS A 404 -8.41 -45.43 -23.88
C HIS A 404 -8.01 -46.48 -24.91
N ASP A 405 -9.00 -47.03 -25.60
CA ASP A 405 -8.84 -48.22 -26.45
C ASP A 405 -8.92 -47.89 -27.96
N SER A 406 -8.87 -46.59 -28.31
CA SER A 406 -9.03 -46.09 -29.68
C SER A 406 -7.68 -45.77 -30.36
N PRO A 407 -7.51 -46.07 -31.66
CA PRO A 407 -6.30 -45.73 -32.41
C PRO A 407 -6.11 -44.21 -32.61
N SER A 408 -7.11 -43.37 -32.30
CA SER A 408 -6.93 -41.92 -32.32
C SER A 408 -6.03 -41.48 -31.16
N ALA A 409 -4.76 -41.19 -31.49
CA ALA A 409 -3.76 -40.76 -30.52
C ALA A 409 -4.02 -39.34 -29.97
N GLN A 410 -4.68 -38.45 -30.72
CA GLN A 410 -4.92 -37.06 -30.31
C GLN A 410 -6.31 -36.85 -29.71
N SER A 411 -6.36 -36.16 -28.57
CA SER A 411 -7.58 -35.98 -27.77
C SER A 411 -7.62 -34.60 -27.11
N VAL A 412 -8.76 -33.92 -27.15
CA VAL A 412 -8.90 -32.63 -26.45
C VAL A 412 -9.32 -32.83 -25.00
N LEU A 413 -8.47 -32.38 -24.08
CA LEU A 413 -8.78 -32.14 -22.67
C LEU A 413 -9.41 -30.75 -22.53
N ASN A 414 -10.56 -30.68 -21.86
CA ASN A 414 -11.21 -29.43 -21.47
C ASN A 414 -11.43 -29.45 -19.96
N VAL A 415 -10.81 -28.53 -19.21
CA VAL A 415 -10.97 -28.40 -17.76
C VAL A 415 -11.46 -27.02 -17.40
N ALA A 416 -12.68 -26.93 -16.85
CA ALA A 416 -13.20 -25.70 -16.27
C ALA A 416 -12.78 -25.59 -14.80
N SER A 417 -12.26 -24.43 -14.41
CA SER A 417 -11.84 -24.11 -13.04
C SER A 417 -12.55 -22.86 -12.53
N SER A 418 -12.84 -22.83 -11.23
CA SER A 418 -13.28 -21.62 -10.52
C SER A 418 -12.10 -20.69 -10.15
N GLY A 419 -10.87 -21.12 -10.38
CA GLY A 419 -9.66 -20.30 -10.19
C GLY A 419 -8.52 -21.03 -9.44
N HIS A 420 -7.33 -20.43 -9.31
CA HIS A 420 -6.87 -19.19 -9.96
C HIS A 420 -5.93 -19.49 -11.15
N VAL A 421 -5.08 -20.53 -11.05
CA VAL A 421 -4.26 -21.08 -12.15
C VAL A 421 -4.45 -22.60 -12.21
N LEU A 422 -4.26 -23.21 -13.40
CA LEU A 422 -4.31 -24.64 -13.60
C LEU A 422 -3.23 -25.09 -14.61
N HIS A 423 -2.40 -26.04 -14.20
CA HIS A 423 -1.42 -26.70 -15.06
C HIS A 423 -1.81 -28.17 -15.32
N ALA A 424 -1.56 -28.66 -16.53
CA ALA A 424 -1.79 -30.06 -16.92
C ALA A 424 -0.50 -30.70 -17.44
N PHE A 425 -0.10 -31.84 -16.87
CA PHE A 425 1.26 -32.39 -17.10
C PHE A 425 1.33 -33.43 -18.22
N LEU A 426 0.22 -34.05 -18.60
CA LEU A 426 0.19 -34.96 -19.74
C LEU A 426 0.30 -34.15 -21.04
N ASN A 427 1.48 -34.15 -21.66
CA ASN A 427 1.91 -33.33 -22.81
C ASN A 427 2.07 -31.81 -22.54
N GLY A 428 1.85 -31.36 -21.30
CA GLY A 428 2.01 -29.95 -20.90
C GLY A 428 0.84 -29.05 -21.31
N GLY A 429 0.55 -28.02 -20.51
CA GLY A 429 -0.50 -27.03 -20.76
C GLY A 429 -0.78 -26.20 -19.51
N SER A 430 -1.21 -24.94 -19.64
CA SER A 430 -1.51 -24.07 -18.51
C SER A 430 -2.53 -22.99 -18.90
N ALA A 431 -3.36 -22.55 -17.95
CA ALA A 431 -4.27 -21.41 -18.08
C ALA A 431 -4.59 -20.82 -16.71
N HIS A 432 -5.05 -19.57 -16.67
CA HIS A 432 -5.42 -18.85 -15.45
C HIS A 432 -6.65 -17.96 -15.66
N GLY A 433 -7.23 -17.50 -14.55
CA GLY A 433 -8.19 -16.39 -14.53
C GLY A 433 -7.50 -15.05 -14.26
N SER A 434 -8.30 -14.00 -14.11
CA SER A 434 -7.86 -12.69 -13.61
C SER A 434 -8.54 -12.35 -12.28
N HIS A 435 -8.10 -11.26 -11.64
CA HIS A 435 -8.76 -10.71 -10.45
C HIS A 435 -10.27 -10.49 -10.66
N GLN A 436 -10.65 -9.96 -11.81
CA GLN A 436 -12.04 -9.64 -12.17
C GLN A 436 -12.80 -10.86 -12.73
N HIS A 437 -12.11 -11.78 -13.42
CA HIS A 437 -12.70 -12.95 -14.08
C HIS A 437 -11.95 -14.23 -13.67
N LYS A 438 -12.29 -14.73 -12.46
CA LYS A 438 -11.58 -15.83 -11.78
C LYS A 438 -11.83 -17.20 -12.42
N THR A 439 -12.95 -17.38 -13.11
CA THR A 439 -13.35 -18.62 -13.77
C THR A 439 -12.79 -18.73 -15.19
N PHE A 440 -12.21 -19.87 -15.56
CA PHE A 440 -11.64 -20.10 -16.90
C PHE A 440 -11.79 -21.55 -17.35
N THR A 441 -11.44 -21.85 -18.61
CA THR A 441 -11.36 -23.23 -19.14
C THR A 441 -10.03 -23.45 -19.84
N LEU A 442 -9.20 -24.35 -19.29
CA LEU A 442 -8.02 -24.88 -19.97
C LEU A 442 -8.48 -25.84 -21.09
N LYS A 443 -8.06 -25.57 -22.33
CA LYS A 443 -8.15 -26.50 -23.46
C LYS A 443 -6.75 -26.97 -23.82
N ASN A 444 -6.54 -28.28 -24.00
CA ASN A 444 -5.24 -28.84 -24.33
C ASN A 444 -5.34 -30.10 -25.20
N THR A 445 -4.36 -30.34 -26.06
CA THR A 445 -4.28 -31.54 -26.91
C THR A 445 -3.40 -32.60 -26.25
N LEU A 446 -4.04 -33.64 -25.74
CA LEU A 446 -3.37 -34.82 -25.20
C LEU A 446 -2.99 -35.78 -26.34
N ARG A 447 -1.76 -36.30 -26.28
CA ARG A 447 -1.42 -37.58 -26.89
C ARG A 447 -1.72 -38.69 -25.88
N LEU A 448 -2.72 -39.52 -26.17
CA LEU A 448 -3.08 -40.68 -25.37
C LEU A 448 -2.36 -41.93 -25.87
N ARG A 449 -2.15 -42.90 -24.98
CA ARG A 449 -1.66 -44.25 -25.30
C ARG A 449 -2.83 -45.24 -25.31
N ASN A 450 -2.68 -46.39 -25.95
CA ASN A 450 -3.62 -47.49 -25.78
C ASN A 450 -3.59 -48.00 -24.32
N GLY A 451 -4.74 -48.32 -23.73
CA GLY A 451 -4.87 -48.76 -22.34
C GLY A 451 -4.90 -47.62 -21.31
N THR A 452 -4.30 -47.84 -20.13
CA THR A 452 -4.48 -46.93 -18.98
C THR A 452 -3.68 -45.64 -19.12
N ASN A 453 -4.40 -44.52 -19.20
CA ASN A 453 -3.83 -43.18 -19.20
C ASN A 453 -4.01 -42.53 -17.83
N PHE A 454 -2.99 -41.80 -17.38
CA PHE A 454 -3.00 -41.02 -16.14
C PHE A 454 -2.95 -39.54 -16.48
N ILE A 455 -3.85 -38.75 -15.88
CA ILE A 455 -3.83 -37.29 -15.97
C ILE A 455 -3.67 -36.73 -14.57
N SER A 456 -2.63 -35.93 -14.40
CA SER A 456 -2.40 -35.10 -13.22
C SER A 456 -2.55 -33.64 -13.61
N LEU A 457 -3.33 -32.92 -12.81
CA LEU A 457 -3.55 -31.48 -12.91
C LEU A 457 -3.10 -30.84 -11.59
N LEU A 458 -2.43 -29.69 -11.67
CA LEU A 458 -2.08 -28.88 -10.50
C LEU A 458 -2.93 -27.62 -10.54
N SER A 459 -3.88 -27.53 -9.61
CA SER A 459 -4.72 -26.36 -9.42
C SER A 459 -4.09 -25.47 -8.36
N VAL A 460 -3.92 -24.18 -8.66
CA VAL A 460 -3.18 -23.24 -7.82
C VAL A 460 -4.10 -22.08 -7.43
N MET A 461 -4.16 -21.81 -6.13
CA MET A 461 -4.73 -20.58 -5.60
C MET A 461 -3.67 -19.47 -5.55
N VAL A 462 -4.14 -18.24 -5.69
CA VAL A 462 -3.30 -17.03 -5.60
C VAL A 462 -4.06 -16.09 -4.68
N GLY A 463 -3.94 -16.31 -3.37
CA GLY A 463 -4.70 -15.64 -2.31
C GLY A 463 -6.17 -16.06 -2.18
N LEU A 464 -6.80 -15.63 -1.08
CA LEU A 464 -8.22 -15.86 -0.77
C LEU A 464 -9.09 -14.62 -1.08
N PRO A 465 -10.39 -14.78 -1.43
CA PRO A 465 -11.32 -13.66 -1.53
C PRO A 465 -11.50 -12.92 -0.20
N ASP A 466 -11.50 -11.59 -0.24
CA ASP A 466 -11.46 -10.70 0.94
C ASP A 466 -12.62 -9.71 1.04
N SER A 467 -13.48 -9.62 0.01
CA SER A 467 -14.44 -8.53 -0.17
C SER A 467 -15.76 -8.96 -0.83
N GLY A 468 -16.86 -8.34 -0.39
CA GLY A 468 -18.24 -8.60 -0.84
C GLY A 468 -18.99 -9.64 0.01
N ALA A 469 -20.32 -9.70 -0.13
CA ALA A 469 -21.17 -10.57 0.68
C ALA A 469 -20.95 -12.07 0.37
N PHE A 470 -21.16 -12.93 1.37
CA PHE A 470 -21.09 -14.39 1.31
C PHE A 470 -19.71 -14.98 0.92
N LEU A 471 -18.63 -14.48 1.52
CA LEU A 471 -17.26 -14.97 1.26
C LEU A 471 -17.10 -16.46 1.53
N GLU A 472 -17.77 -16.98 2.55
CA GLU A 472 -17.82 -18.39 2.95
C GLU A 472 -18.46 -19.32 1.90
N HIS A 473 -19.20 -18.75 0.94
CA HIS A 473 -19.78 -19.48 -0.21
C HIS A 473 -18.94 -19.36 -1.49
N ARG A 474 -17.79 -18.67 -1.46
CA ARG A 474 -16.86 -18.63 -2.61
C ARG A 474 -16.08 -19.95 -2.69
N VAL A 475 -15.73 -20.34 -3.91
CA VAL A 475 -15.10 -21.64 -4.22
C VAL A 475 -14.02 -21.49 -5.29
N ALA A 476 -12.99 -22.33 -5.23
CA ALA A 476 -11.87 -22.38 -6.17
C ALA A 476 -11.60 -23.82 -6.69
N GLY A 477 -10.68 -23.92 -7.64
CA GLY A 477 -10.23 -25.19 -8.21
C GLY A 477 -11.15 -25.81 -9.24
N VAL A 478 -10.85 -27.06 -9.58
CA VAL A 478 -11.41 -27.75 -10.76
C VAL A 478 -12.89 -28.08 -10.58
N ARG A 479 -13.74 -27.60 -11.51
CA ARG A 479 -15.21 -27.75 -11.47
C ARG A 479 -15.76 -28.77 -12.46
N ARG A 480 -15.13 -28.93 -13.63
CA ARG A 480 -15.55 -29.90 -14.66
C ARG A 480 -14.38 -30.35 -15.51
N VAL A 481 -14.28 -31.64 -15.80
CA VAL A 481 -13.21 -32.24 -16.62
C VAL A 481 -13.83 -33.07 -17.75
N ARG A 482 -13.44 -32.80 -19.00
CA ARG A 482 -13.84 -33.59 -20.18
C ARG A 482 -12.63 -34.00 -21.01
N VAL A 483 -12.62 -35.24 -21.49
CA VAL A 483 -11.63 -35.76 -22.45
C VAL A 483 -12.41 -36.34 -23.63
N GLN A 484 -12.11 -35.90 -24.86
CA GLN A 484 -12.91 -36.23 -26.07
C GLN A 484 -14.42 -35.97 -25.88
N GLY A 485 -14.79 -34.93 -25.14
CA GLY A 485 -16.19 -34.60 -24.82
C GLY A 485 -16.82 -35.42 -23.67
N LYS A 486 -16.36 -36.65 -23.43
CA LYS A 486 -16.79 -37.48 -22.28
C LYS A 486 -16.42 -36.81 -20.96
N ASP A 487 -17.36 -36.79 -20.01
CA ASP A 487 -17.22 -36.10 -18.71
C ASP A 487 -16.68 -37.04 -17.63
N PHE A 488 -15.70 -36.56 -16.86
CA PHE A 488 -15.00 -37.29 -15.78
C PHE A 488 -15.16 -36.61 -14.42
N SER A 489 -16.07 -35.63 -14.29
CA SER A 489 -16.25 -34.86 -13.05
C SER A 489 -16.78 -35.69 -11.87
N ASN A 490 -17.51 -36.77 -12.16
CA ASN A 490 -18.03 -37.75 -11.20
C ASN A 490 -17.31 -39.12 -11.31
N HIS A 491 -16.01 -39.09 -11.58
CA HIS A 491 -15.12 -40.25 -11.68
C HIS A 491 -14.32 -40.44 -10.37
N PRO A 492 -13.65 -41.58 -10.12
CA PRO A 492 -12.66 -41.68 -9.05
C PRO A 492 -11.47 -40.74 -9.27
N TRP A 493 -11.27 -39.81 -8.34
CA TRP A 493 -10.17 -38.84 -8.29
C TRP A 493 -9.27 -39.09 -7.07
N GLY A 494 -7.97 -38.87 -7.25
CA GLY A 494 -6.94 -38.90 -6.20
C GLY A 494 -6.29 -37.54 -5.99
N TYR A 495 -6.01 -37.23 -4.72
CA TYR A 495 -5.66 -35.88 -4.29
C TYR A 495 -4.38 -35.82 -3.48
N GLN A 496 -3.64 -34.72 -3.64
CA GLN A 496 -2.56 -34.31 -2.77
C GLN A 496 -2.62 -32.79 -2.55
N VAL A 497 -2.88 -32.38 -1.30
CA VAL A 497 -2.65 -31.00 -0.84
C VAL A 497 -1.14 -30.77 -0.78
N GLY A 498 -0.66 -29.65 -1.32
CA GLY A 498 0.74 -29.23 -1.30
C GLY A 498 1.69 -30.06 -2.19
N LEU A 499 2.82 -29.45 -2.49
CA LEU A 499 3.99 -30.02 -3.14
C LEU A 499 4.81 -30.86 -2.13
N LEU A 500 5.73 -31.70 -2.60
CA LEU A 500 6.65 -32.43 -1.73
C LEU A 500 7.70 -31.49 -1.13
N GLY A 501 8.23 -30.55 -1.92
CA GLY A 501 9.20 -29.56 -1.45
C GLY A 501 8.65 -28.61 -0.36
N GLU A 502 7.34 -28.32 -0.37
CA GLU A 502 6.67 -27.60 0.73
C GLU A 502 6.68 -28.42 2.03
N LYS A 503 6.30 -29.70 1.95
CA LYS A 503 6.21 -30.62 3.11
C LYS A 503 7.58 -30.94 3.71
N GLN A 504 8.61 -30.99 2.88
CA GLN A 504 10.00 -31.15 3.28
C GLN A 504 10.68 -29.81 3.64
N GLN A 505 9.95 -28.70 3.54
CA GLN A 505 10.42 -27.34 3.84
C GLN A 505 11.79 -27.01 3.21
N ILE A 506 11.99 -27.38 1.93
CA ILE A 506 13.32 -27.36 1.28
C ILE A 506 13.87 -25.96 1.01
N TYR A 507 13.05 -24.93 1.27
CA TYR A 507 13.42 -23.53 1.35
C TYR A 507 14.19 -23.15 2.63
N THR A 508 14.22 -24.02 3.65
CA THR A 508 14.95 -23.83 4.91
C THR A 508 16.34 -24.46 4.87
N ASP A 509 17.27 -23.93 5.68
CA ASP A 509 18.64 -24.50 5.84
C ASP A 509 18.64 -25.98 6.26
N LEU A 510 17.60 -26.44 6.98
CA LEU A 510 17.46 -27.84 7.42
C LEU A 510 16.85 -28.71 6.32
N GLY A 511 15.67 -28.36 5.79
CA GLY A 511 14.98 -29.13 4.75
C GLY A 511 15.79 -29.24 3.46
N SER A 512 16.51 -28.17 3.08
CA SER A 512 17.39 -28.17 1.90
C SER A 512 18.52 -29.20 1.98
N ARG A 513 18.96 -29.58 3.19
CA ARG A 513 20.01 -30.60 3.41
C ARG A 513 19.48 -32.03 3.43
N GLN A 514 18.17 -32.23 3.63
CA GLN A 514 17.54 -33.55 3.70
C GLN A 514 17.23 -34.16 2.33
N ILE A 515 17.24 -33.36 1.26
CA ILE A 515 16.97 -33.81 -0.11
C ILE A 515 18.21 -33.80 -1.00
N LYS A 516 18.22 -34.70 -1.99
CA LYS A 516 19.24 -34.69 -3.05
C LYS A 516 18.89 -33.65 -4.11
N TRP A 517 19.70 -32.60 -4.17
CA TRP A 517 19.71 -31.64 -5.26
C TRP A 517 20.54 -32.16 -6.45
N SER A 518 20.34 -31.56 -7.62
CA SER A 518 21.13 -31.79 -8.83
C SER A 518 21.74 -30.47 -9.30
N ARG A 519 22.93 -30.47 -9.92
CA ARG A 519 23.44 -29.26 -10.59
C ARG A 519 22.45 -28.81 -11.67
N PHE A 520 22.17 -27.51 -11.74
CA PHE A 520 21.24 -26.91 -12.69
C PHE A 520 21.61 -27.24 -14.15
N ARG A 521 20.60 -27.59 -14.97
CA ARG A 521 20.77 -27.96 -16.39
C ARG A 521 19.70 -27.29 -17.25
N ARG A 522 20.12 -26.33 -18.08
CA ARG A 522 19.29 -25.52 -19.00
C ARG A 522 18.33 -26.31 -19.91
N SER A 523 18.59 -27.60 -20.14
CA SER A 523 17.79 -28.46 -21.02
C SER A 523 16.57 -29.11 -20.37
N THR A 524 16.33 -28.94 -19.07
CA THR A 524 15.24 -29.66 -18.38
C THR A 524 13.98 -28.79 -18.30
N HIS A 525 12.89 -29.28 -18.88
CA HIS A 525 11.61 -28.54 -19.00
C HIS A 525 10.51 -29.06 -18.06
N GLN A 526 10.86 -29.89 -17.08
CA GLN A 526 9.91 -30.37 -16.06
C GLN A 526 9.50 -29.22 -15.13
N ARG A 527 8.25 -29.26 -14.70
CA ARG A 527 7.65 -28.29 -13.77
C ARG A 527 6.72 -29.02 -12.79
N PRO A 528 6.41 -28.40 -11.64
CA PRO A 528 7.17 -27.30 -11.06
C PRO A 528 8.61 -27.75 -10.73
N THR A 529 9.54 -26.80 -10.65
CA THR A 529 10.95 -27.07 -10.32
C THR A 529 11.43 -26.07 -9.29
N TRP A 530 12.12 -26.57 -8.28
CA TRP A 530 12.78 -25.76 -7.26
C TRP A 530 14.22 -25.46 -7.70
N TYR A 531 14.66 -24.24 -7.49
CA TYR A 531 16.04 -23.79 -7.69
C TYR A 531 16.60 -23.25 -6.38
N LYS A 532 17.91 -23.40 -6.14
CA LYS A 532 18.60 -22.69 -5.07
C LYS A 532 20.01 -22.22 -5.46
N THR A 533 20.48 -21.20 -4.77
CA THR A 533 21.85 -20.68 -4.82
C THR A 533 22.22 -20.02 -3.49
N THR A 534 23.45 -19.54 -3.33
CA THR A 534 23.90 -18.81 -2.14
C THR A 534 24.57 -17.47 -2.46
N PHE A 535 24.40 -16.49 -1.56
CA PHE A 535 24.87 -15.11 -1.77
C PHE A 535 25.29 -14.40 -0.48
N ASP A 536 26.16 -13.39 -0.59
CA ASP A 536 26.60 -12.55 0.53
C ASP A 536 25.80 -11.23 0.56
N GLU A 537 25.72 -10.56 1.71
CA GLU A 537 24.90 -9.35 1.84
C GLU A 537 25.46 -8.19 1.00
N PRO A 538 24.63 -7.47 0.21
CA PRO A 538 25.10 -6.34 -0.58
C PRO A 538 25.44 -5.14 0.31
N ALA A 539 26.62 -4.55 0.12
CA ALA A 539 27.14 -3.48 0.98
C ALA A 539 26.21 -2.25 1.10
N GLY A 540 26.33 -1.54 2.22
CA GLY A 540 25.56 -0.33 2.53
C GLY A 540 24.26 -0.60 3.29
N THR A 541 23.47 0.44 3.53
CA THR A 541 22.18 0.39 4.26
C THR A 541 20.97 0.63 3.37
N ASP A 542 21.15 0.63 2.05
CA ASP A 542 20.06 0.75 1.08
C ASP A 542 19.15 -0.51 1.15
N PRO A 543 17.82 -0.39 1.01
CA PRO A 543 16.92 -1.55 0.90
C PRO A 543 17.30 -2.47 -0.26
N VAL A 544 16.99 -3.77 -0.14
CA VAL A 544 17.39 -4.80 -1.11
C VAL A 544 16.15 -5.36 -1.81
N ALA A 545 16.29 -5.73 -3.09
CA ALA A 545 15.26 -6.40 -3.86
C ALA A 545 15.84 -7.51 -4.74
N LEU A 546 15.06 -8.57 -4.95
CA LEU A 546 15.32 -9.57 -5.97
C LEU A 546 14.59 -9.19 -7.25
N ASN A 547 15.35 -9.03 -8.33
CA ASN A 547 14.85 -8.81 -9.67
C ASN A 547 14.57 -10.17 -10.31
N LEU A 548 13.29 -10.53 -10.37
CA LEU A 548 12.83 -11.81 -10.91
C LEU A 548 12.36 -11.69 -12.37
N GLY A 549 12.75 -10.62 -13.10
CA GLY A 549 12.32 -10.31 -14.47
C GLY A 549 12.63 -11.38 -15.54
N SER A 550 13.37 -12.42 -15.19
CA SER A 550 13.70 -13.59 -16.02
C SER A 550 12.95 -14.87 -15.63
N MET A 551 12.06 -14.79 -14.63
CA MET A 551 11.29 -15.89 -14.06
C MET A 551 9.83 -15.88 -14.55
N GLY A 552 9.10 -16.97 -14.33
CA GLY A 552 7.70 -17.11 -14.71
C GLY A 552 6.75 -16.81 -13.55
N LYS A 553 6.36 -17.86 -12.82
CA LYS A 553 5.46 -17.80 -11.66
C LYS A 553 6.00 -18.69 -10.53
N GLY A 554 5.84 -18.25 -9.29
CA GLY A 554 6.25 -19.05 -8.14
C GLY A 554 6.17 -18.33 -6.79
N GLU A 555 7.00 -18.79 -5.88
CA GLU A 555 7.29 -18.17 -4.58
C GLU A 555 8.80 -18.23 -4.34
N ALA A 556 9.35 -17.26 -3.61
CA ALA A 556 10.77 -17.14 -3.33
C ALA A 556 11.04 -16.98 -1.83
N TRP A 557 12.14 -17.57 -1.36
CA TRP A 557 12.56 -17.57 0.04
C TRP A 557 14.02 -17.15 0.18
N VAL A 558 14.29 -16.36 1.22
CA VAL A 558 15.64 -15.98 1.66
C VAL A 558 15.83 -16.47 3.10
N ASN A 559 16.81 -17.33 3.33
CA ASN A 559 17.07 -17.98 4.62
C ASN A 559 15.83 -18.68 5.23
N GLY A 560 14.92 -19.18 4.40
CA GLY A 560 13.65 -19.80 4.82
C GLY A 560 12.48 -18.83 5.03
N HIS A 561 12.71 -17.52 5.03
CA HIS A 561 11.64 -16.52 5.05
C HIS A 561 11.11 -16.28 3.63
N SER A 562 9.80 -16.45 3.42
CA SER A 562 9.19 -16.14 2.12
C SER A 562 9.12 -14.63 1.89
N ILE A 563 9.65 -14.18 0.76
CA ILE A 563 9.52 -12.78 0.31
C ILE A 563 8.24 -12.54 -0.50
N GLY A 564 7.39 -13.57 -0.65
CA GLY A 564 6.12 -13.52 -1.35
C GLY A 564 6.12 -14.25 -2.70
N ARG A 565 4.93 -14.34 -3.29
CA ARG A 565 4.72 -14.91 -4.63
C ARG A 565 5.26 -14.00 -5.73
N TYR A 566 5.85 -14.57 -6.77
CA TYR A 566 6.12 -13.85 -8.02
C TYR A 566 5.25 -14.37 -9.16
N TRP A 567 4.87 -13.47 -10.07
CA TRP A 567 4.15 -13.83 -11.30
C TRP A 567 4.49 -12.81 -12.37
N VAL A 568 5.72 -12.93 -12.86
CA VAL A 568 6.35 -12.00 -13.80
C VAL A 568 5.80 -12.21 -15.21
N SER A 569 5.44 -13.45 -15.56
CA SER A 569 4.78 -13.80 -16.83
C SER A 569 3.37 -13.21 -16.98
N TYR A 570 2.72 -12.76 -15.91
CA TYR A 570 1.42 -12.07 -16.01
C TYR A 570 1.65 -10.58 -16.30
N HIS A 571 1.69 -10.26 -17.59
CA HIS A 571 1.85 -8.88 -18.06
C HIS A 571 0.56 -8.05 -17.96
N THR A 572 0.72 -6.74 -17.80
CA THR A 572 -0.36 -5.74 -17.92
C THR A 572 -0.77 -5.51 -19.38
N SER A 573 -1.79 -4.67 -19.58
CA SER A 573 -2.21 -4.20 -20.91
C SER A 573 -1.11 -3.46 -21.71
N LYS A 574 -0.05 -2.98 -21.05
CA LYS A 574 1.15 -2.39 -21.71
C LYS A 574 2.23 -3.41 -22.03
N GLY A 575 2.02 -4.70 -21.73
CA GLY A 575 2.98 -5.78 -22.00
C GLY A 575 4.14 -5.90 -21.00
N ASN A 576 4.09 -5.17 -19.88
CA ASN A 576 5.10 -5.25 -18.80
C ASN A 576 4.61 -6.13 -17.65
N PRO A 577 5.49 -6.83 -16.90
CA PRO A 577 5.11 -7.50 -15.65
C PRO A 577 4.51 -6.52 -14.62
N SER A 578 3.46 -6.93 -13.89
CA SER A 578 2.91 -6.10 -12.80
C SER A 578 3.89 -5.88 -11.64
N GLN A 579 4.83 -6.81 -11.40
CA GLN A 579 5.93 -6.65 -10.44
C GLN A 579 7.18 -7.41 -10.90
N THR A 580 8.31 -6.71 -11.00
CA THR A 580 9.62 -7.26 -11.40
C THR A 580 10.59 -7.37 -10.22
N TRP A 581 10.53 -6.42 -9.29
CA TRP A 581 11.36 -6.36 -8.08
C TRP A 581 10.56 -6.78 -6.86
N TYR A 582 11.12 -7.69 -6.07
CA TYR A 582 10.49 -8.29 -4.90
C TYR A 582 11.34 -7.96 -3.67
N ASN A 583 10.72 -7.32 -2.67
CA ASN A 583 11.41 -6.78 -1.49
C ASN A 583 12.13 -7.88 -0.69
N VAL A 584 13.41 -7.66 -0.40
CA VAL A 584 14.22 -8.51 0.49
C VAL A 584 14.61 -7.67 1.70
N PRO A 585 13.88 -7.81 2.82
CA PRO A 585 14.23 -7.09 4.05
C PRO A 585 15.66 -7.38 4.51
N ARG A 586 16.38 -6.33 4.92
CA ARG A 586 17.72 -6.45 5.51
C ARG A 586 17.73 -7.42 6.71
N SER A 587 16.67 -7.42 7.50
CA SER A 587 16.44 -8.33 8.65
C SER A 587 16.43 -9.83 8.28
N PHE A 588 16.23 -10.20 7.01
CA PHE A 588 16.29 -11.59 6.56
C PHE A 588 17.70 -12.02 6.12
N LEU A 589 18.68 -11.10 6.11
CA LEU A 589 20.03 -11.35 5.61
C LEU A 589 21.03 -11.63 6.75
N LYS A 590 21.90 -12.59 6.47
CA LYS A 590 23.16 -12.87 7.16
C LYS A 590 24.27 -12.14 6.37
N PRO A 591 25.37 -11.68 6.98
CA PRO A 591 26.45 -11.00 6.24
C PRO A 591 27.03 -11.83 5.09
N LYS A 592 27.04 -13.17 5.23
CA LYS A 592 27.50 -14.13 4.21
C LYS A 592 26.64 -15.39 4.15
N GLY A 593 26.68 -16.08 3.02
CA GLY A 593 26.12 -17.43 2.87
C GLY A 593 24.60 -17.51 3.02
N ASN A 594 23.88 -16.48 2.57
CA ASN A 594 22.42 -16.47 2.51
C ASN A 594 21.92 -17.55 1.55
N LEU A 595 20.96 -18.34 1.99
CA LEU A 595 20.28 -19.31 1.14
C LEU A 595 19.15 -18.62 0.37
N LEU A 596 19.22 -18.62 -0.96
CA LEU A 596 18.11 -18.24 -1.84
C LEU A 596 17.49 -19.52 -2.42
N VAL A 597 16.18 -19.71 -2.23
CA VAL A 597 15.40 -20.78 -2.86
C VAL A 597 14.22 -20.18 -3.61
N LEU A 598 13.93 -20.70 -4.80
CA LEU A 598 12.74 -20.36 -5.58
C LEU A 598 12.01 -21.63 -5.97
N LEU A 599 10.67 -21.58 -5.94
CA LEU A 599 9.80 -22.50 -6.63
C LEU A 599 9.43 -21.84 -7.97
N GLU A 600 9.56 -22.55 -9.10
CA GLU A 600 9.10 -22.09 -10.43
C GLU A 600 8.03 -23.05 -10.97
N GLU A 601 6.83 -22.51 -11.22
CA GLU A 601 5.66 -23.18 -11.76
C GLU A 601 5.62 -23.17 -13.30
N GLU A 602 6.25 -22.17 -13.92
CA GLU A 602 6.20 -21.86 -15.34
C GLU A 602 7.59 -21.94 -16.02
N ARG A 603 8.01 -20.90 -16.76
CA ARG A 603 9.30 -20.85 -17.46
C ARG A 603 10.13 -19.72 -16.88
N GLY A 604 11.03 -20.06 -15.96
CA GLY A 604 12.05 -19.15 -15.46
C GLY A 604 13.48 -19.52 -15.86
N TYR A 605 14.35 -18.51 -15.90
CA TYR A 605 15.76 -18.63 -16.20
C TYR A 605 16.60 -18.04 -15.05
N PRO A 606 17.01 -18.85 -14.06
CA PRO A 606 17.59 -18.34 -12.81
C PRO A 606 18.91 -17.55 -12.99
N LEU A 607 19.65 -17.78 -14.08
CA LEU A 607 20.87 -17.03 -14.42
C LEU A 607 20.59 -15.58 -14.89
N GLY A 608 19.33 -15.20 -15.05
CA GLY A 608 18.89 -13.83 -15.31
C GLY A 608 18.40 -13.09 -14.06
N ILE A 609 18.46 -13.69 -12.86
CA ILE A 609 18.07 -13.04 -11.61
C ILE A 609 19.19 -12.09 -11.17
N PHE A 610 18.81 -10.91 -10.66
CA PHE A 610 19.73 -9.99 -10.00
C PHE A 610 19.32 -9.73 -8.55
N LEU A 611 20.32 -9.49 -7.70
CA LEU A 611 20.19 -8.84 -6.41
C LEU A 611 20.51 -7.35 -6.59
N ASP A 612 19.51 -6.52 -6.37
CA ASP A 612 19.57 -5.08 -6.55
C ASP A 612 19.41 -4.37 -5.20
N THR A 613 19.98 -3.17 -5.05
CA THR A 613 19.59 -2.26 -3.96
C THR A 613 18.77 -1.10 -4.50
N ILE A 614 17.73 -0.74 -3.75
CA ILE A 614 16.81 0.36 -4.06
C ILE A 614 17.34 1.64 -3.43
N SER A 615 17.33 2.76 -4.16
CA SER A 615 17.89 4.03 -3.71
C SER A 615 17.15 5.22 -4.31
N ILE A 616 17.26 6.39 -3.68
CA ILE A 616 16.95 7.66 -4.33
C ILE A 616 18.27 8.24 -4.84
N THR A 617 18.44 8.32 -6.17
CA THR A 617 19.67 8.86 -6.80
C THR A 617 19.45 10.17 -7.54
N LYS A 618 18.19 10.60 -7.72
CA LYS A 618 17.84 11.93 -8.20
C LYS A 618 16.87 12.64 -7.26
N VAL A 619 17.07 13.94 -7.13
CA VAL A 619 16.13 14.87 -6.50
C VAL A 619 15.96 16.08 -7.40
N CYS A 620 14.72 16.43 -7.69
CA CYS A 620 14.39 17.54 -8.59
C CYS A 620 13.40 18.48 -7.90
N GLY A 621 13.33 19.75 -8.30
CA GLY A 621 12.37 20.68 -7.75
C GLY A 621 11.98 21.74 -8.77
N LEU A 622 10.68 22.05 -8.82
CA LEU A 622 10.09 23.12 -9.60
C LEU A 622 9.40 24.10 -8.65
N VAL A 623 9.83 25.35 -8.62
CA VAL A 623 9.23 26.39 -7.76
C VAL A 623 9.06 27.70 -8.54
N SER A 624 7.82 28.17 -8.65
CA SER A 624 7.49 29.47 -9.26
C SER A 624 7.66 30.63 -8.28
N GLY A 625 7.91 31.84 -8.80
CA GLY A 625 7.79 33.09 -8.07
C GLY A 625 6.38 33.36 -7.53
N SER A 626 5.34 32.72 -8.08
CA SER A 626 3.96 32.74 -7.57
C SER A 626 3.67 31.66 -6.52
N TYR A 627 4.65 30.85 -6.12
CA TYR A 627 4.51 29.86 -5.05
C TYR A 627 4.77 30.48 -3.67
N LEU A 628 4.32 29.77 -2.63
CA LEU A 628 4.37 30.24 -1.24
C LEU A 628 5.64 29.73 -0.53
N PRO A 629 6.24 30.52 0.39
CA PRO A 629 7.31 30.04 1.26
C PRO A 629 6.80 28.94 2.21
N SER A 630 7.62 27.93 2.51
CA SER A 630 7.28 26.81 3.39
C SER A 630 6.55 27.25 4.68
N VAL A 631 5.49 26.51 5.01
CA VAL A 631 4.62 26.75 6.14
C VAL A 631 5.38 26.59 7.47
N THR A 632 6.38 25.71 7.52
CA THR A 632 7.26 25.56 8.70
C THR A 632 8.08 26.81 9.04
N SER A 633 8.20 27.77 8.11
CA SER A 633 8.84 29.06 8.40
C SER A 633 7.98 29.99 9.27
N TRP A 634 6.67 29.74 9.42
CA TRP A 634 5.75 30.58 10.19
C TRP A 634 5.69 30.09 11.64
N ARG A 635 6.30 30.84 12.56
CA ARG A 635 6.14 30.63 14.01
C ARG A 635 5.04 31.54 14.56
N ARG A 636 4.19 30.98 15.41
CA ARG A 636 3.45 31.74 16.44
C ARG A 636 4.46 32.11 17.53
N GLN A 637 4.50 33.37 17.97
CA GLN A 637 5.07 33.70 19.28
C GLN A 637 3.94 33.63 20.30
N GLU A 638 4.22 33.04 21.46
CA GLU A 638 3.34 33.14 22.63
C GLU A 638 3.79 34.37 23.45
N GLY A 639 2.84 35.07 24.08
CA GLY A 639 3.12 36.20 24.97
C GLY A 639 3.03 37.61 24.38
N THR A 640 2.84 37.81 23.07
CA THR A 640 2.58 39.15 22.49
C THR A 640 1.41 39.15 21.51
N GLY A 641 0.56 40.20 21.58
CA GLY A 641 -0.71 40.28 20.84
C GLY A 641 -0.60 40.49 19.32
N ASN A 642 0.61 40.55 18.76
CA ASN A 642 0.83 40.71 17.31
C ASN A 642 0.92 39.35 16.61
N ILE A 643 -0.24 38.74 16.40
CA ILE A 643 -0.35 37.45 15.70
C ILE A 643 0.00 37.64 14.21
N PHE A 644 0.98 36.88 13.71
CA PHE A 644 1.42 36.84 12.31
C PHE A 644 2.01 38.14 11.70
N GLN A 645 3.16 38.61 12.21
CA GLN A 645 4.01 39.49 11.37
C GLN A 645 4.55 38.74 10.15
N LYS A 646 3.97 39.02 8.97
CA LYS A 646 4.53 38.72 7.65
C LYS A 646 5.89 39.41 7.50
N LYS A 647 6.99 38.74 7.87
CA LYS A 647 8.36 39.28 7.67
C LYS A 647 8.51 39.76 6.21
N PRO A 648 8.75 41.06 5.97
CA PRO A 648 8.91 41.58 4.61
C PRO A 648 10.02 40.83 3.86
N GLY A 649 9.81 40.58 2.57
CA GLY A 649 10.81 39.88 1.74
C GLY A 649 10.84 38.35 1.85
N ARG A 650 9.89 37.69 2.53
CA ARG A 650 9.73 36.21 2.45
C ARG A 650 9.30 35.78 1.04
N ARG A 651 10.29 35.45 0.21
CA ARG A 651 10.15 34.93 -1.16
C ARG A 651 10.06 33.39 -1.19
N PRO A 652 9.45 32.78 -2.23
CA PRO A 652 9.50 31.34 -2.43
C PRO A 652 10.92 30.80 -2.49
N LYS A 653 11.10 29.54 -2.09
CA LYS A 653 12.40 28.87 -2.09
C LYS A 653 12.31 27.48 -2.67
N LEU A 654 13.26 27.14 -3.54
CA LEU A 654 13.61 25.76 -3.84
C LEU A 654 14.36 25.18 -2.64
N GLN A 655 14.07 23.92 -2.30
CA GLN A 655 14.78 23.12 -1.31
C GLN A 655 15.06 21.76 -1.92
N LEU A 656 16.32 21.32 -1.88
CA LEU A 656 16.73 19.98 -2.31
C LEU A 656 17.48 19.30 -1.16
N HIS A 657 17.08 18.07 -0.86
CA HIS A 657 17.66 17.21 0.16
C HIS A 657 17.91 15.82 -0.42
N CYS A 658 19.17 15.39 -0.42
CA CYS A 658 19.56 14.02 -0.74
C CYS A 658 19.35 13.08 0.45
N PRO A 659 19.23 11.76 0.24
CA PRO A 659 19.13 10.78 1.33
C PRO A 659 20.25 10.90 2.37
N PRO A 660 20.03 10.41 3.62
CA PRO A 660 21.05 10.39 4.65
C PRO A 660 22.38 9.79 4.15
N LYS A 661 23.50 10.41 4.55
CA LYS A 661 24.88 10.09 4.13
C LYS A 661 25.22 10.34 2.64
N ARG A 662 24.28 10.77 1.80
CA ARG A 662 24.53 11.16 0.39
C ARG A 662 24.61 12.67 0.19
N ILE A 663 25.30 13.10 -0.85
CA ILE A 663 25.44 14.52 -1.23
C ILE A 663 24.93 14.78 -2.65
N ILE A 664 24.57 16.04 -2.93
CA ILE A 664 24.33 16.53 -4.29
C ILE A 664 25.69 16.57 -4.99
N SER A 665 25.95 15.58 -5.85
CA SER A 665 27.24 15.40 -6.53
C SER A 665 27.26 15.96 -7.95
N LYS A 666 26.10 16.16 -8.57
CA LYS A 666 25.99 16.79 -9.90
C LYS A 666 24.66 17.51 -10.08
N ILE A 667 24.68 18.68 -10.73
CA ILE A 667 23.47 19.32 -11.26
C ILE A 667 23.25 18.83 -12.70
N LEU A 668 22.18 18.06 -12.90
CA LEU A 668 21.86 17.42 -14.17
C LEU A 668 21.20 18.43 -15.12
N PHE A 669 20.16 19.11 -14.63
CA PHE A 669 19.45 20.17 -15.33
C PHE A 669 19.17 21.34 -14.40
N VAL A 670 19.10 22.55 -14.94
CA VAL A 670 18.83 23.77 -14.19
C VAL A 670 18.34 24.86 -15.14
N SER A 671 17.24 25.53 -14.78
CA SER A 671 16.73 26.69 -15.50
C SER A 671 15.92 27.61 -14.59
N PHE A 672 16.33 28.87 -14.49
CA PHE A 672 15.50 29.96 -13.95
C PHE A 672 14.96 30.82 -15.10
N GLY A 673 13.64 30.84 -15.26
CA GLY A 673 12.97 31.52 -16.37
C GLY A 673 11.56 30.96 -16.58
N THR A 674 11.26 30.44 -17.77
CA THR A 674 9.98 29.76 -18.06
C THR A 674 10.13 28.26 -18.39
N PRO A 675 10.88 27.47 -17.59
CA PRO A 675 11.09 26.04 -17.87
C PRO A 675 9.76 25.28 -17.98
N SER A 676 9.72 24.33 -18.91
CA SER A 676 8.63 23.38 -19.07
C SER A 676 8.97 22.06 -18.35
N GLY A 677 7.95 21.23 -18.13
CA GLY A 677 8.09 19.91 -17.51
C GLY A 677 7.77 19.86 -16.02
N ASP A 678 8.02 18.70 -15.43
CA ASP A 678 7.38 18.20 -14.20
C ASP A 678 8.32 17.34 -13.33
N CYS A 679 9.63 17.41 -13.59
CA CYS A 679 10.69 16.55 -13.04
C CYS A 679 10.72 15.09 -13.54
N GLU A 680 9.75 14.64 -14.35
CA GLU A 680 9.89 13.41 -15.17
C GLU A 680 10.40 13.76 -16.57
N SER A 681 9.90 14.87 -17.11
CA SER A 681 10.44 15.61 -18.26
C SER A 681 10.80 17.04 -17.86
N TYR A 682 11.69 17.69 -18.63
CA TYR A 682 12.02 19.12 -18.48
C TYR A 682 12.69 19.67 -19.74
N ASP A 683 12.51 20.96 -20.02
CA ASP A 683 13.26 21.68 -21.06
C ASP A 683 13.49 23.16 -20.69
N ILE A 684 14.44 23.80 -21.38
CA ILE A 684 14.69 25.24 -21.27
C ILE A 684 13.56 25.98 -21.98
N GLY A 685 12.87 26.86 -21.25
CA GLY A 685 11.79 27.66 -21.80
C GLY A 685 12.25 28.76 -22.74
N ARG A 686 11.28 29.52 -23.28
CA ARG A 686 11.52 30.76 -24.05
C ARG A 686 12.31 31.82 -23.26
N CYS A 687 12.40 31.67 -21.94
CA CYS A 687 13.15 32.50 -21.01
C CYS A 687 14.10 31.63 -20.17
N HIS A 688 15.36 32.07 -20.04
CA HIS A 688 16.37 31.45 -19.19
C HIS A 688 17.45 32.45 -18.78
N SER A 689 17.79 32.53 -17.49
CA SER A 689 19.00 33.25 -17.02
C SER A 689 20.23 32.37 -17.21
N SER A 690 21.22 32.81 -18.02
CA SER A 690 22.47 32.08 -18.24
C SER A 690 23.23 31.73 -16.95
N ASN A 691 23.13 32.60 -15.93
CA ASN A 691 23.76 32.41 -14.62
C ASN A 691 23.12 31.27 -13.78
N SER A 692 22.01 30.66 -14.25
CA SER A 692 21.25 29.67 -13.47
C SER A 692 22.11 28.51 -12.98
N ARG A 693 23.02 28.00 -13.82
CA ARG A 693 23.87 26.85 -13.46
C ARG A 693 24.84 27.20 -12.33
N ASP A 694 25.68 28.20 -12.52
CA ASP A 694 26.73 28.59 -11.58
C ASP A 694 26.17 28.91 -10.19
N ILE A 695 25.02 29.58 -10.13
CA ILE A 695 24.32 29.93 -8.88
C ILE A 695 23.85 28.67 -8.15
N VAL A 696 23.23 27.73 -8.86
CA VAL A 696 22.71 26.49 -8.27
C VAL A 696 23.85 25.54 -7.90
N GLU A 697 24.89 25.44 -8.72
CA GLU A 697 26.06 24.61 -8.44
C GLU A 697 26.82 25.12 -7.20
N LYS A 698 27.11 26.42 -7.11
CA LYS A 698 27.69 27.07 -5.92
C LYS A 698 26.81 26.91 -4.67
N ALA A 699 25.49 26.91 -4.83
CA ALA A 699 24.56 26.73 -3.72
C ALA A 699 24.44 25.27 -3.26
N CYS A 700 24.53 24.28 -4.15
CA CYS A 700 24.10 22.91 -3.89
C CYS A 700 25.19 21.83 -3.96
N LEU A 701 26.19 21.94 -4.85
CA LEU A 701 27.21 20.89 -5.00
C LEU A 701 27.97 20.65 -3.69
N GLY A 702 28.30 19.37 -3.45
CA GLY A 702 29.04 18.93 -2.26
C GLY A 702 28.21 18.86 -0.97
N LYS A 703 26.92 19.22 -1.00
CA LYS A 703 26.08 19.33 0.20
C LYS A 703 24.96 18.30 0.17
N ASN A 704 24.61 17.75 1.34
CA ASN A 704 23.43 16.89 1.47
C ASN A 704 22.11 17.67 1.24
N THR A 705 22.08 18.94 1.63
CA THR A 705 20.89 19.80 1.54
C THR A 705 21.28 21.19 1.04
N CYS A 706 20.45 21.80 0.18
CA CYS A 706 20.58 23.21 -0.21
C CYS A 706 19.20 23.91 -0.28
N SER A 707 19.21 25.24 -0.21
CA SER A 707 18.01 26.06 -0.43
C SER A 707 18.34 27.35 -1.15
N LEU A 708 17.54 27.67 -2.17
CA LEU A 708 17.72 28.80 -3.09
C LEU A 708 16.47 29.66 -3.09
N THR A 709 16.64 30.98 -3.03
CA THR A 709 15.51 31.93 -3.15
C THR A 709 15.15 32.11 -4.62
N VAL A 710 13.89 31.88 -4.97
CA VAL A 710 13.40 32.03 -6.34
C VAL A 710 13.03 33.50 -6.57
N SER A 711 13.93 34.26 -7.20
CA SER A 711 13.67 35.66 -7.62
C SER A 711 14.72 36.19 -8.58
N SER A 712 14.34 37.13 -9.45
CA SER A 712 15.20 37.76 -10.47
C SER A 712 16.52 38.30 -9.91
N HIS A 713 16.50 38.96 -8.75
CA HIS A 713 17.70 39.40 -8.02
C HIS A 713 18.67 38.25 -7.68
N THR A 714 18.17 37.06 -7.38
CA THR A 714 19.04 35.90 -7.08
C THR A 714 19.72 35.37 -8.35
N PHE A 715 19.13 35.61 -9.53
CA PHE A 715 19.59 35.11 -10.83
C PHE A 715 20.11 36.21 -11.77
N GLY A 716 20.70 37.25 -11.18
CA GLY A 716 21.47 38.29 -11.89
C GLY A 716 20.66 39.38 -12.58
N GLY A 717 19.33 39.39 -12.49
CA GLY A 717 18.48 40.38 -13.15
C GLY A 717 17.12 39.82 -13.53
N ASP A 718 16.24 40.69 -14.04
CA ASP A 718 15.00 40.27 -14.69
C ASP A 718 15.19 40.25 -16.20
N TRP A 719 15.53 39.07 -16.72
CA TRP A 719 15.85 38.85 -18.13
C TRP A 719 14.61 38.71 -19.03
N CYS A 720 13.42 38.66 -18.43
CA CYS A 720 12.18 38.28 -19.11
C CYS A 720 11.00 39.00 -18.42
N PRO A 721 10.81 40.31 -18.66
CA PRO A 721 9.64 41.01 -18.15
C PRO A 721 8.32 40.31 -18.54
N ASP A 722 7.26 40.63 -17.81
CA ASP A 722 5.89 40.17 -18.03
C ASP A 722 5.60 38.66 -17.86
N PHE A 723 6.62 37.79 -17.86
CA PHE A 723 6.46 36.36 -17.61
C PHE A 723 6.66 35.96 -16.13
N PRO A 724 5.75 35.13 -15.56
CA PRO A 724 5.98 34.45 -14.28
C PRO A 724 7.20 33.54 -14.37
N LYS A 725 8.11 33.66 -13.39
CA LYS A 725 9.41 32.97 -13.41
C LYS A 725 9.43 31.78 -12.47
N ALA A 726 9.91 30.65 -12.94
CA ALA A 726 10.14 29.45 -12.14
C ALA A 726 11.61 29.02 -12.18
N LEU A 727 12.05 28.40 -11.09
CA LEU A 727 13.30 27.66 -11.00
C LEU A 727 12.99 26.16 -11.06
N LEU A 728 13.51 25.48 -12.08
CA LEU A 728 13.54 24.02 -12.18
C LEU A 728 15.00 23.57 -12.01
N VAL A 729 15.26 22.59 -11.14
CA VAL A 729 16.58 21.94 -10.96
C VAL A 729 16.38 20.43 -10.86
N ASP A 730 17.13 19.63 -11.63
CA ASP A 730 17.33 18.19 -11.39
C ASP A 730 18.78 17.95 -10.94
N ALA A 731 18.95 17.17 -9.87
CA ALA A 731 20.22 16.99 -9.18
C ALA A 731 20.45 15.51 -8.79
N GLN A 732 21.68 15.04 -9.00
CA GLN A 732 22.10 13.69 -8.67
C GLN A 732 22.58 13.58 -7.22
N CYS A 733 22.13 12.55 -6.53
CA CYS A 733 22.52 12.17 -5.18
C CYS A 733 23.37 10.90 -5.18
N SER A 734 24.58 10.99 -4.63
CA SER A 734 25.50 9.87 -4.40
C SER A 734 26.00 9.87 -2.97
#